data_AF-A0A4D9CYV8-F1
#
_entry.id   AF-A0A4D9CYV8-F1
#
_cell.length_a   1.000
_cell.length_b   1.000
_cell.length_c   1.000
_cell.angle_alpha   90.00
_cell.angle_beta   90.00
_cell.angle_gamma   90.00
#
_symmetry.space_group_name_H-M   'P 1'
#
loop_
_entity.id
_entity.type
_entity.pdbx_description
1 polymer ?
#
loop_
_entity_poly.entity_id
_entity_poly.type
_entity_poly.pdbx_seq_one_letter_code
_entity_poly.pdbx_strand_id
1 'polypeptide(L)'
;MRFPLLTLLLLLHQSRSFYWLPAAPGLLLERFRDRSPFRVPLRVAASSPRLPEDDPTSPLPTLPPGLQNFRRLLSSLPTDDESKAQSLYLISLGDQYAAATARSIASRGGRRVPGCVSVVHMTVRFSSDGSAVHVNGISDARLSYGLVALVSQGLSGESPETILSLEPSTLPKALGLTGGMMQQAPGRHNGLANIVQTVQDEVLARLHESRVPGFQGETGAREAIWAAPAERPMHTTAGTHEFAVPVAVDPSHAAPAPATAQLPLLTHSFPCEEVAVLLSGGVDSSVALHLLQQQGYKPHAFYLKIWLEDELAHLNQCPWEEDWSFASAVCRQAGNVPLEALPLQKEYWAQVVAHTIQEAKEGRTPNPDILCNSLVKFGVFYDVMGRRYPKVATGHYARAVPEAGGKEGEGLVRLMRSPDRIKDQTYFLSRLTQEQLARATFPIGGYEKHQIRAMAERLDLPTKTRKDSQGICFLGKLRFDDFLRHYLGESPGEVVWLEEDVVVGKHQGLWFHTIGQRKGIVPTLTNAYRPLGPWYVAAKDVGRNVLFVTNSPESLSVVGTGEGPGEEARRTFRVDGMTWIRGAPPPELLVPGASLMLEVQVRHGPNSHRGSRVRILDDGRGEGPSSLEITLPREDSLAPGQYAALYQNVGEEGSECLGAGVISEETWRIPQAPARLTVNRR
;
A
#
# COMPACT_ATOMS: atom_id res chain seq x y z
N MET A 1 -38.04 -54.83 -30.64
CA MET A 1 -38.60 -55.91 -29.80
C MET A 1 -38.42 -55.53 -28.33
N ARG A 2 -39.48 -55.71 -27.52
CA ARG A 2 -39.48 -55.89 -26.03
C ARG A 2 -38.63 -54.97 -25.11
N PHE A 3 -39.32 -53.99 -24.52
CA PHE A 3 -39.31 -53.68 -23.07
C PHE A 3 -39.74 -54.93 -22.23
N PRO A 4 -39.66 -55.02 -20.86
CA PRO A 4 -40.07 -53.94 -19.93
C PRO A 4 -39.50 -53.86 -18.46
N LEU A 5 -39.78 -52.71 -17.80
CA LEU A 5 -40.24 -52.50 -16.39
C LEU A 5 -39.39 -52.98 -15.16
N LEU A 6 -39.45 -52.43 -13.93
CA LEU A 6 -40.02 -51.21 -13.29
C LEU A 6 -39.56 -51.12 -11.80
N THR A 7 -39.80 -49.97 -11.11
CA THR A 7 -40.12 -49.81 -9.65
C THR A 7 -39.03 -50.07 -8.56
N LEU A 8 -39.01 -49.48 -7.34
CA LEU A 8 -39.64 -48.26 -6.73
C LEU A 8 -39.21 -48.03 -5.23
N LEU A 9 -39.02 -46.77 -4.81
CA LEU A 9 -39.19 -46.15 -3.45
C LEU A 9 -38.35 -46.49 -2.17
N LEU A 10 -38.02 -45.38 -1.47
CA LEU A 10 -38.09 -45.07 -0.01
C LEU A 10 -37.00 -45.49 1.02
N LEU A 11 -36.31 -44.42 1.49
CA LEU A 11 -36.15 -43.95 2.88
C LEU A 11 -35.41 -44.76 3.99
N LEU A 12 -34.71 -43.93 4.77
CA LEU A 12 -34.52 -43.95 6.23
C LEU A 12 -33.39 -44.78 6.88
N HIS A 13 -32.40 -44.00 7.33
CA HIS A 13 -31.93 -43.89 8.72
C HIS A 13 -30.76 -44.75 9.24
N GLN A 14 -29.88 -44.01 9.93
CA GLN A 14 -29.09 -44.36 11.12
C GLN A 14 -27.76 -45.15 11.02
N SER A 15 -26.69 -44.36 11.19
CA SER A 15 -25.65 -44.50 12.23
C SER A 15 -24.73 -45.72 12.25
N ARG A 16 -23.41 -45.45 12.29
CA ARG A 16 -22.60 -45.73 13.48
C ARG A 16 -21.26 -44.98 13.48
N SER A 17 -20.93 -44.39 14.62
CA SER A 17 -19.62 -43.83 14.94
C SER A 17 -18.61 -44.92 15.27
N PHE A 18 -17.32 -44.62 15.16
CA PHE A 18 -16.29 -45.26 15.99
C PHE A 18 -15.33 -44.18 16.54
N TYR A 19 -15.16 -44.20 17.87
CA TYR A 19 -14.22 -43.37 18.62
C TYR A 19 -12.91 -44.13 18.85
N TRP A 20 -11.81 -43.39 19.04
CA TRP A 20 -10.75 -43.77 19.99
C TRP A 20 -10.29 -42.52 20.79
N LEU A 21 -10.20 -42.70 22.11
CA LEU A 21 -9.64 -41.82 23.16
C LEU A 21 -8.27 -42.41 23.61
N PRO A 22 -7.52 -41.93 24.64
CA PRO A 22 -7.70 -40.83 25.62
C PRO A 22 -6.49 -39.82 25.60
N ALA A 23 -6.14 -38.94 26.56
CA ALA A 23 -6.43 -38.79 28.00
C ALA A 23 -6.22 -37.34 28.56
N ALA A 24 -6.65 -37.10 29.82
CA ALA A 24 -6.43 -35.88 30.66
C ALA A 24 -5.42 -36.19 31.83
N PRO A 25 -5.12 -35.37 32.88
CA PRO A 25 -5.77 -34.17 33.51
C PRO A 25 -4.79 -32.95 33.72
N GLY A 26 -5.02 -31.86 34.49
CA GLY A 26 -6.23 -31.28 35.14
C GLY A 26 -5.99 -30.55 36.50
N LEU A 27 -6.87 -29.56 36.82
CA LEU A 27 -7.19 -28.90 38.13
C LEU A 27 -6.37 -27.73 38.78
N LEU A 28 -7.17 -26.84 39.42
CA LEU A 28 -6.97 -25.94 40.59
C LEU A 28 -6.56 -24.45 40.44
N LEU A 29 -7.32 -23.58 41.14
CA LEU A 29 -7.25 -22.10 41.12
C LEU A 29 -7.94 -21.49 42.37
N GLU A 30 -7.20 -20.67 43.15
CA GLU A 30 -7.63 -19.72 44.24
C GLU A 30 -6.38 -18.90 44.65
N ARG A 31 -6.36 -17.73 45.33
CA ARG A 31 -7.35 -16.72 45.84
C ARG A 31 -6.61 -15.40 46.17
N PHE A 32 -7.30 -14.25 46.22
CA PHE A 32 -7.33 -13.22 47.30
C PHE A 32 -7.63 -11.77 46.83
N ARG A 33 -8.22 -10.97 47.75
CA ARG A 33 -8.59 -9.53 47.65
C ARG A 33 -7.74 -8.70 48.64
N ASP A 34 -7.65 -7.37 48.48
CA ASP A 34 -8.45 -6.36 49.26
C ASP A 34 -7.80 -4.93 49.39
N ARG A 35 -8.66 -3.89 49.54
CA ARG A 35 -8.48 -2.52 50.12
C ARG A 35 -7.92 -1.28 49.36
N SER A 36 -8.75 -0.22 49.36
CA SER A 36 -8.50 1.23 49.17
C SER A 36 -8.17 1.94 50.53
N PRO A 37 -7.87 3.28 50.69
CA PRO A 37 -8.71 4.44 50.22
C PRO A 37 -8.07 5.87 49.97
N PHE A 38 -8.83 6.73 49.25
CA PHE A 38 -8.96 8.23 49.32
C PHE A 38 -7.78 9.24 49.39
N ARG A 39 -7.71 10.18 48.41
CA ARG A 39 -7.87 11.66 48.58
C ARG A 39 -7.80 12.45 47.24
N VAL A 40 -8.45 13.62 47.17
CA VAL A 40 -8.47 14.58 46.03
C VAL A 40 -8.39 16.03 46.59
N PRO A 41 -7.60 16.95 46.00
CA PRO A 41 -8.19 18.17 45.40
C PRO A 41 -7.51 18.70 44.10
N LEU A 42 -8.30 19.48 43.35
CA LEU A 42 -8.07 20.09 42.03
C LEU A 42 -6.83 21.01 41.86
N ARG A 43 -6.22 21.02 40.66
CA ARG A 43 -6.39 22.11 39.64
C ARG A 43 -5.63 21.90 38.29
N VAL A 44 -6.44 21.75 37.23
CA VAL A 44 -6.31 22.16 35.80
C VAL A 44 -4.95 22.66 35.24
N ALA A 45 -4.44 21.99 34.18
CA ALA A 45 -4.02 22.60 32.91
C ALA A 45 -3.90 21.56 31.76
N ALA A 46 -4.33 21.95 30.56
CA ALA A 46 -4.60 21.12 29.38
C ALA A 46 -3.49 20.15 28.86
N SER A 47 -3.89 18.91 28.58
CA SER A 47 -3.27 18.04 27.57
C SER A 47 -4.33 17.12 26.94
N SER A 48 -4.28 16.90 25.63
CA SER A 48 -5.20 16.00 24.93
C SER A 48 -4.99 14.55 25.39
N PRO A 49 -6.05 13.80 25.75
CA PRO A 49 -5.88 12.46 26.31
C PRO A 49 -5.45 11.46 25.24
N ARG A 50 -4.54 10.56 25.63
CA ARG A 50 -4.33 9.28 24.94
C ARG A 50 -5.58 8.43 25.10
N LEU A 51 -5.86 7.54 24.14
CA LEU A 51 -6.85 6.47 24.34
C LEU A 51 -6.43 5.66 25.58
N PRO A 52 -7.33 5.39 26.55
CA PRO A 52 -7.04 4.51 27.66
C PRO A 52 -6.78 3.08 27.18
N GLU A 53 -5.89 2.35 27.87
CA GLU A 53 -5.83 0.90 27.75
C GLU A 53 -7.14 0.29 28.30
N ASP A 54 -7.59 -0.82 27.70
CA ASP A 54 -8.90 -1.44 27.97
C ASP A 54 -9.08 -1.81 29.46
N ASP A 55 -9.90 -1.04 30.17
CA ASP A 55 -10.51 -1.47 31.44
C ASP A 55 -11.78 -2.31 31.12
N PRO A 56 -11.78 -3.63 31.40
CA PRO A 56 -12.94 -4.48 31.15
C PRO A 56 -14.13 -4.21 32.09
N THR A 57 -13.99 -3.30 33.07
CA THR A 57 -15.06 -2.94 34.03
C THR A 57 -15.76 -1.61 33.73
N SER A 58 -15.30 -0.85 32.74
CA SER A 58 -15.94 0.41 32.34
C SER A 58 -17.36 0.17 31.77
N PRO A 59 -18.39 0.92 32.23
CA PRO A 59 -19.77 0.73 31.78
C PRO A 59 -19.90 1.03 30.28
N LEU A 60 -20.49 0.10 29.53
CA LEU A 60 -20.76 0.29 28.10
C LEU A 60 -21.62 1.54 27.88
N PRO A 61 -21.32 2.37 26.85
CA PRO A 61 -22.05 3.61 26.61
C PRO A 61 -23.54 3.33 26.34
N THR A 62 -24.40 4.23 26.85
CA THR A 62 -25.85 4.16 26.66
C THR A 62 -26.19 4.45 25.20
N LEU A 63 -26.41 3.40 24.42
CA LEU A 63 -26.86 3.51 23.04
C LEU A 63 -28.27 4.16 22.97
N PRO A 64 -28.56 4.97 21.94
CA PRO A 64 -29.91 5.42 21.63
C PRO A 64 -30.87 4.25 21.36
N PRO A 65 -32.18 4.39 21.64
CA PRO A 65 -33.17 3.33 21.44
C PRO A 65 -33.11 2.63 20.07
N GLY A 66 -32.88 3.38 18.98
CA GLY A 66 -32.71 2.81 17.64
C GLY A 66 -31.52 1.84 17.55
N LEU A 67 -30.35 2.22 18.08
CA LEU A 67 -29.16 1.38 18.11
C LEU A 67 -29.24 0.22 19.13
N GLN A 68 -29.99 0.37 20.23
CA GLN A 68 -30.25 -0.74 21.17
C GLN A 68 -31.00 -1.90 20.50
N ASN A 69 -31.89 -1.62 19.54
CA ASN A 69 -32.58 -2.65 18.77
C ASN A 69 -31.61 -3.45 17.90
N PHE A 70 -30.71 -2.76 17.18
CA PHE A 70 -29.67 -3.42 16.38
C PHE A 70 -28.71 -4.24 17.24
N ARG A 71 -28.30 -3.75 18.43
CA ARG A 71 -27.49 -4.54 19.38
C ARG A 71 -28.19 -5.86 19.73
N ARG A 72 -29.47 -5.83 20.11
CA ARG A 72 -30.24 -7.04 20.45
C ARG A 72 -30.33 -8.02 19.29
N LEU A 73 -30.52 -7.52 18.06
CA LEU A 73 -30.59 -8.35 16.85
C LEU A 73 -29.23 -8.98 16.52
N LEU A 74 -28.15 -8.20 16.54
CA LEU A 74 -26.78 -8.68 16.26
C LEU A 74 -26.34 -9.75 17.28
N SER A 75 -26.62 -9.54 18.57
CA SER A 75 -26.37 -10.53 19.63
C SER A 75 -27.30 -11.75 19.62
N SER A 76 -28.28 -11.82 18.71
CA SER A 76 -29.16 -12.99 18.54
C SER A 76 -28.81 -13.86 17.33
N LEU A 77 -27.75 -13.51 16.59
CA LEU A 77 -27.28 -14.25 15.43
C LEU A 77 -26.53 -15.54 15.84
N PRO A 78 -26.45 -16.57 14.96
CA PRO A 78 -25.76 -17.82 15.27
C PRO A 78 -24.27 -17.63 15.61
N THR A 79 -23.81 -18.33 16.64
CA THR A 79 -22.45 -18.20 17.21
C THR A 79 -21.37 -18.97 16.46
N ASP A 80 -21.74 -19.98 15.67
CA ASP A 80 -20.78 -20.93 15.07
C ASP A 80 -19.84 -20.29 14.02
N ASP A 81 -20.25 -19.15 13.45
CA ASP A 81 -19.46 -18.28 12.59
C ASP A 81 -20.02 -16.84 12.70
N GLU A 82 -19.95 -16.29 13.92
CA GLU A 82 -20.63 -15.06 14.34
C GLU A 82 -20.33 -13.88 13.40
N SER A 83 -19.07 -13.68 13.02
CA SER A 83 -18.64 -12.58 12.13
C SER A 83 -19.23 -12.69 10.72
N LYS A 84 -19.39 -13.92 10.19
CA LYS A 84 -20.04 -14.16 8.90
C LYS A 84 -21.55 -13.96 9.00
N ALA A 85 -22.18 -14.40 10.09
CA ALA A 85 -23.60 -14.16 10.34
C ALA A 85 -23.91 -12.65 10.41
N GLN A 86 -23.11 -11.88 11.15
CA GLN A 86 -23.19 -10.42 11.23
C GLN A 86 -22.95 -9.76 9.85
N SER A 87 -21.97 -10.23 9.08
CA SER A 87 -21.70 -9.73 7.72
C SER A 87 -22.89 -9.93 6.78
N LEU A 88 -23.50 -11.12 6.78
CA LEU A 88 -24.66 -11.44 5.95
C LEU A 88 -25.91 -10.65 6.38
N TYR A 89 -26.10 -10.47 7.69
CA TYR A 89 -27.16 -9.62 8.23
C TYR A 89 -27.01 -8.17 7.77
N LEU A 90 -25.82 -7.58 7.89
CA LEU A 90 -25.55 -6.21 7.43
C LEU A 90 -25.75 -6.06 5.91
N ILE A 91 -25.32 -7.03 5.11
CA ILE A 91 -25.57 -7.01 3.66
C ILE A 91 -27.09 -7.03 3.36
N SER A 92 -27.85 -7.91 4.02
CA SER A 92 -29.31 -7.98 3.87
C SER A 92 -30.01 -6.68 4.30
N LEU A 93 -29.57 -6.07 5.42
CA LEU A 93 -30.07 -4.78 5.90
C LEU A 93 -29.79 -3.65 4.88
N GLY A 94 -28.59 -3.66 4.27
CA GLY A 94 -28.20 -2.72 3.23
C GLY A 94 -29.04 -2.87 1.95
N ASP A 95 -29.25 -4.11 1.49
CA ASP A 95 -30.06 -4.38 0.29
C ASP A 95 -31.53 -3.97 0.50
N GLN A 96 -32.11 -4.23 1.68
CA GLN A 96 -33.46 -3.79 2.06
C GLN A 96 -33.58 -2.26 2.15
N TYR A 97 -32.59 -1.60 2.77
CA TYR A 97 -32.56 -0.14 2.87
C TYR A 97 -32.38 0.52 1.50
N ALA A 98 -31.56 -0.05 0.62
CA ALA A 98 -31.39 0.44 -0.75
C ALA A 98 -32.72 0.44 -1.53
N ALA A 99 -33.53 -0.62 -1.40
CA ALA A 99 -34.85 -0.71 -2.02
C ALA A 99 -35.82 0.39 -1.54
N ALA A 100 -35.74 0.80 -0.27
CA ALA A 100 -36.54 1.89 0.29
C ALA A 100 -36.02 3.29 -0.10
N THR A 101 -34.70 3.46 -0.22
CA THR A 101 -34.05 4.78 -0.26
C THR A 101 -33.66 5.26 -1.67
N ALA A 102 -33.67 4.38 -2.68
CA ALA A 102 -33.18 4.64 -4.05
C ALA A 102 -33.75 5.88 -4.77
N ARG A 103 -34.91 6.42 -4.36
CA ARG A 103 -35.52 7.63 -4.96
C ARG A 103 -35.22 8.95 -4.21
N SER A 104 -34.57 8.91 -3.04
CA SER A 104 -34.45 10.06 -2.13
C SER A 104 -33.13 10.83 -2.21
N ILE A 105 -32.03 10.16 -2.59
CA ILE A 105 -30.65 10.68 -2.39
C ILE A 105 -30.00 11.20 -3.68
N ALA A 106 -30.32 10.64 -4.85
CA ALA A 106 -29.63 10.89 -6.12
C ALA A 106 -29.63 12.36 -6.62
N SER A 107 -30.46 13.23 -6.03
CA SER A 107 -30.63 14.63 -6.45
C SER A 107 -30.18 15.68 -5.41
N ARG A 108 -29.56 15.27 -4.28
CA ARG A 108 -29.38 16.16 -3.10
C ARG A 108 -27.99 16.22 -2.46
N GLY A 109 -26.94 15.76 -3.14
CA GLY A 109 -25.54 16.06 -2.79
C GLY A 109 -25.12 15.74 -1.35
N GLY A 110 -25.13 14.47 -0.95
CA GLY A 110 -24.68 14.06 0.39
C GLY A 110 -23.19 14.31 0.65
N ARG A 111 -22.83 14.53 1.91
CA ARG A 111 -21.45 14.74 2.37
C ARG A 111 -20.67 13.43 2.35
N ARG A 112 -19.51 13.42 1.70
CA ARG A 112 -18.64 12.24 1.58
C ARG A 112 -17.99 11.92 2.93
N VAL A 113 -18.07 10.67 3.36
CA VAL A 113 -17.41 10.18 4.59
C VAL A 113 -15.91 9.96 4.32
N PRO A 114 -15.00 10.59 5.08
CA PRO A 114 -13.57 10.36 4.92
C PRO A 114 -13.13 9.03 5.53
N GLY A 115 -12.02 8.46 5.02
CA GLY A 115 -11.37 7.27 5.61
C GLY A 115 -12.10 5.94 5.43
N CYS A 116 -13.27 5.89 4.79
CA CYS A 116 -13.89 4.66 4.33
C CYS A 116 -13.13 4.08 3.12
N VAL A 117 -13.07 2.74 3.03
CA VAL A 117 -12.50 2.03 1.86
C VAL A 117 -13.45 2.10 0.66
N SER A 118 -14.75 2.06 0.95
CA SER A 118 -15.86 2.31 0.04
C SER A 118 -16.18 3.80 -0.06
N VAL A 119 -16.75 4.22 -1.19
CA VAL A 119 -17.38 5.54 -1.27
C VAL A 119 -18.67 5.50 -0.46
N VAL A 120 -18.77 6.39 0.52
CA VAL A 120 -19.96 6.56 1.36
C VAL A 120 -20.34 8.04 1.37
N HIS A 121 -21.62 8.34 1.20
CA HIS A 121 -22.17 9.68 1.36
C HIS A 121 -23.32 9.66 2.37
N MET A 122 -23.33 10.61 3.29
CA MET A 122 -24.38 10.79 4.29
C MET A 122 -25.12 12.12 4.07
N THR A 123 -26.37 12.18 4.47
CA THR A 123 -27.19 13.40 4.50
C THR A 123 -27.97 13.43 5.79
N VAL A 124 -27.86 14.55 6.51
CA VAL A 124 -28.61 14.82 7.73
C VAL A 124 -29.68 15.87 7.42
N ARG A 125 -30.84 15.78 8.08
CA ARG A 125 -31.89 16.80 8.10
C ARG A 125 -32.45 16.92 9.51
N PHE A 126 -33.04 18.06 9.82
CA PHE A 126 -33.76 18.28 11.07
C PHE A 126 -35.26 18.18 10.80
N SER A 127 -36.04 17.82 11.80
CA SER A 127 -37.49 18.00 11.80
C SER A 127 -37.85 19.49 11.76
N SER A 128 -39.09 19.84 11.42
CA SER A 128 -39.54 21.23 11.26
C SER A 128 -39.51 22.07 12.54
N ASP A 129 -39.51 21.41 13.70
CA ASP A 129 -39.38 21.96 15.04
C ASP A 129 -37.94 21.85 15.61
N GLY A 130 -37.01 21.26 14.85
CA GLY A 130 -35.62 21.06 15.25
C GLY A 130 -35.38 19.99 16.33
N SER A 131 -36.43 19.32 16.82
CA SER A 131 -36.34 18.37 17.95
C SER A 131 -35.71 17.03 17.61
N ALA A 132 -35.75 16.62 16.33
CA ALA A 132 -35.27 15.32 15.87
C ALA A 132 -34.42 15.44 14.60
N VAL A 133 -33.50 14.49 14.44
CA VAL A 133 -32.57 14.40 13.31
C VAL A 133 -32.93 13.21 12.44
N HIS A 134 -32.98 13.41 11.12
CA HIS A 134 -33.16 12.36 10.11
C HIS A 134 -31.85 12.12 9.35
N VAL A 135 -31.34 10.90 9.39
CA VAL A 135 -30.06 10.49 8.81
C VAL A 135 -30.33 9.54 7.64
N ASN A 136 -29.71 9.82 6.49
CA ASN A 136 -29.77 8.97 5.31
C ASN A 136 -28.38 8.83 4.68
N GLY A 137 -28.16 7.81 3.84
CA GLY A 137 -26.91 7.69 3.09
C GLY A 137 -26.91 6.63 2.00
N ILE A 138 -25.79 6.58 1.26
CA ILE A 138 -25.51 5.58 0.22
C ILE A 138 -24.07 5.07 0.35
N SER A 139 -23.82 3.85 -0.13
CA SER A 139 -22.47 3.35 -0.38
C SER A 139 -22.39 2.51 -1.66
N ASP A 140 -21.21 2.51 -2.29
CA ASP A 140 -20.87 1.67 -3.44
C ASP A 140 -20.56 0.20 -3.07
N ALA A 141 -20.36 -0.11 -1.78
CA ALA A 141 -20.07 -1.46 -1.29
C ALA A 141 -21.18 -1.98 -0.37
N ARG A 142 -21.75 -3.16 -0.70
CA ARG A 142 -22.91 -3.76 0.00
C ARG A 142 -22.75 -3.82 1.54
N LEU A 143 -21.59 -4.25 2.03
CA LEU A 143 -21.34 -4.37 3.47
C LEU A 143 -21.27 -3.00 4.17
N SER A 144 -20.65 -2.01 3.53
CA SER A 144 -20.64 -0.62 4.01
C SER A 144 -22.03 0.02 3.92
N TYR A 145 -22.83 -0.34 2.91
CA TYR A 145 -24.21 0.10 2.79
C TYR A 145 -25.08 -0.49 3.93
N GLY A 146 -24.77 -1.70 4.40
CA GLY A 146 -25.31 -2.25 5.65
C GLY A 146 -25.03 -1.40 6.89
N LEU A 147 -23.78 -0.92 7.05
CA LEU A 147 -23.43 0.01 8.13
C LEU A 147 -24.14 1.37 7.99
N VAL A 148 -24.26 1.90 6.76
CA VAL A 148 -25.03 3.11 6.47
C VAL A 148 -26.51 2.93 6.82
N ALA A 149 -27.10 1.78 6.50
CA ALA A 149 -28.48 1.44 6.85
C ALA A 149 -28.68 1.36 8.36
N LEU A 150 -27.74 0.71 9.08
CA LEU A 150 -27.74 0.62 10.55
C LEU A 150 -27.67 2.01 11.19
N VAL A 151 -26.78 2.90 10.74
CA VAL A 151 -26.68 4.27 11.27
C VAL A 151 -27.91 5.11 10.90
N SER A 152 -28.37 5.02 9.65
CA SER A 152 -29.52 5.79 9.17
C SER A 152 -30.82 5.41 9.88
N GLN A 153 -31.06 4.12 10.13
CA GLN A 153 -32.23 3.63 10.86
C GLN A 153 -32.06 3.77 12.38
N GLY A 154 -30.83 3.64 12.90
CA GLY A 154 -30.53 3.67 14.33
C GLY A 154 -30.43 5.06 14.95
N LEU A 155 -30.18 6.11 14.15
CA LEU A 155 -30.09 7.50 14.61
C LEU A 155 -31.21 8.41 14.07
N SER A 156 -32.02 7.98 13.11
CA SER A 156 -33.15 8.78 12.64
C SER A 156 -34.25 8.85 13.68
N GLY A 157 -34.65 10.07 14.07
CA GLY A 157 -35.64 10.35 15.11
C GLY A 157 -35.02 10.72 16.46
N GLU A 158 -33.70 10.56 16.64
CA GLU A 158 -33.00 10.97 17.86
C GLU A 158 -32.75 12.48 17.89
N SER A 159 -32.60 13.06 19.09
CA SER A 159 -32.29 14.48 19.23
C SER A 159 -30.83 14.79 18.82
N PRO A 160 -30.52 16.05 18.45
CA PRO A 160 -29.16 16.47 18.15
C PRO A 160 -28.17 16.17 19.29
N GLU A 161 -28.57 16.41 20.54
CA GLU A 161 -27.77 16.19 21.74
C GLU A 161 -27.45 14.70 21.92
N THR A 162 -28.45 13.83 21.72
CA THR A 162 -28.26 12.37 21.79
C THR A 162 -27.23 11.90 20.76
N ILE A 163 -27.31 12.37 19.51
CA ILE A 163 -26.36 12.00 18.45
C ILE A 163 -24.95 12.53 18.75
N LEU A 164 -24.83 13.76 19.27
CA LEU A 164 -23.55 14.36 19.63
C LEU A 164 -22.92 13.76 20.89
N SER A 165 -23.70 13.11 21.77
CA SER A 165 -23.19 12.40 22.94
C SER A 165 -22.55 11.03 22.63
N LEU A 166 -22.72 10.52 21.41
CA LEU A 166 -22.11 9.26 20.98
C LEU A 166 -20.59 9.39 20.87
N GLU A 167 -19.88 8.43 21.41
CA GLU A 167 -18.43 8.28 21.19
C GLU A 167 -18.22 7.30 20.01
N PRO A 168 -17.69 7.73 18.85
CA PRO A 168 -17.70 6.88 17.65
C PRO A 168 -16.76 5.67 17.69
N SER A 169 -15.68 5.69 18.47
CA SER A 169 -14.68 4.61 18.48
C SER A 169 -15.11 3.38 19.29
N THR A 170 -15.98 3.55 20.28
CA THR A 170 -16.54 2.51 21.14
C THR A 170 -17.83 1.89 20.59
N LEU A 171 -18.52 2.56 19.65
CA LEU A 171 -19.76 2.05 19.02
C LEU A 171 -19.67 0.61 18.48
N PRO A 172 -18.59 0.16 17.81
CA PRO A 172 -18.40 -1.25 17.42
C PRO A 172 -18.57 -2.23 18.60
N LYS A 173 -17.89 -1.95 19.72
CA LYS A 173 -17.91 -2.75 20.95
C LYS A 173 -19.28 -2.68 21.63
N ALA A 174 -19.91 -1.50 21.63
CA ALA A 174 -21.23 -1.28 22.21
C ALA A 174 -22.37 -2.00 21.46
N LEU A 175 -22.25 -2.15 20.13
CA LEU A 175 -23.21 -2.88 19.28
C LEU A 175 -22.97 -4.40 19.25
N GLY A 176 -21.85 -4.88 19.78
CA GLY A 176 -21.50 -6.31 19.78
C GLY A 176 -21.01 -6.81 18.41
N LEU A 177 -20.35 -5.97 17.61
CA LEU A 177 -19.79 -6.37 16.32
C LEU A 177 -18.45 -7.12 16.52
N THR A 178 -18.34 -8.36 16.02
CA THR A 178 -17.23 -9.27 16.35
C THR A 178 -16.40 -9.73 15.14
N GLY A 179 -15.13 -10.07 15.40
CA GLY A 179 -14.15 -10.56 14.42
C GLY A 179 -13.31 -9.49 13.72
N GLY A 180 -12.42 -9.95 12.83
CA GLY A 180 -11.44 -9.13 12.09
C GLY A 180 -12.01 -8.08 11.13
N MET A 181 -13.32 -7.82 11.18
CA MET A 181 -13.94 -6.64 10.59
C MET A 181 -13.75 -5.38 11.42
N MET A 182 -13.59 -5.47 12.75
CA MET A 182 -13.50 -4.30 13.63
C MET A 182 -12.50 -4.41 14.80
N GLN A 183 -11.76 -5.51 14.94
CA GLN A 183 -10.66 -5.60 15.91
C GLN A 183 -9.31 -5.99 15.28
N GLN A 184 -8.27 -5.30 15.76
CA GLN A 184 -6.83 -5.52 15.52
C GLN A 184 -6.23 -5.14 14.16
N ALA A 185 -6.27 -3.85 13.82
CA ALA A 185 -5.13 -3.14 13.23
C ALA A 185 -5.26 -1.62 13.40
N PRO A 186 -4.26 -0.90 13.98
CA PRO A 186 -4.30 0.56 14.00
C PRO A 186 -4.23 1.11 12.56
N GLY A 187 -5.28 1.83 12.15
CA GLY A 187 -5.33 2.52 10.86
C GLY A 187 -6.05 1.80 9.71
N ARG A 188 -6.67 0.63 9.93
CA ARG A 188 -7.56 0.00 8.94
C ARG A 188 -8.82 -0.58 9.61
N HIS A 189 -9.98 -0.08 9.18
CA HIS A 189 -11.36 -0.56 9.45
C HIS A 189 -12.20 0.20 10.51
N ASN A 190 -12.11 1.54 10.49
CA ASN A 190 -12.90 2.46 11.32
C ASN A 190 -14.29 2.82 10.74
N GLY A 191 -14.84 2.01 9.81
CA GLY A 191 -15.90 2.44 8.90
C GLY A 191 -17.15 3.00 9.58
N LEU A 192 -17.63 2.33 10.64
CA LEU A 192 -18.78 2.79 11.43
C LEU A 192 -18.48 4.12 12.17
N ALA A 193 -17.31 4.22 12.80
CA ALA A 193 -16.90 5.41 13.54
C ALA A 193 -16.85 6.64 12.62
N ASN A 194 -16.28 6.51 11.43
CA ASN A 194 -16.20 7.60 10.45
C ASN A 194 -17.58 8.04 9.93
N ILE A 195 -18.50 7.09 9.73
CA ILE A 195 -19.89 7.37 9.33
C ILE A 195 -20.58 8.20 10.42
N VAL A 196 -20.49 7.78 11.69
CA VAL A 196 -21.12 8.51 12.81
C VAL A 196 -20.47 9.88 13.02
N GLN A 197 -19.14 9.99 12.95
CA GLN A 197 -18.45 11.29 13.02
C GLN A 197 -18.94 12.25 11.92
N THR A 198 -19.10 11.76 10.68
CA THR A 198 -19.62 12.59 9.58
C THR A 198 -21.06 13.05 9.82
N VAL A 199 -21.88 12.24 10.49
CA VAL A 199 -23.23 12.63 10.92
C VAL A 199 -23.16 13.70 12.02
N GLN A 200 -22.28 13.54 13.02
CA GLN A 200 -22.07 14.53 14.08
C GLN A 200 -21.58 15.89 13.54
N ASP A 201 -20.60 15.90 12.64
CA ASP A 201 -20.08 17.10 12.00
C ASP A 201 -21.17 17.88 11.22
N GLU A 202 -22.11 17.14 10.61
CA GLU A 202 -23.22 17.70 9.84
C GLU A 202 -24.37 18.20 10.75
N VAL A 203 -24.61 17.52 11.88
CA VAL A 203 -25.51 18.01 12.96
C VAL A 203 -24.98 19.32 13.53
N LEU A 204 -23.67 19.41 13.84
CA LEU A 204 -23.03 20.62 14.36
C LEU A 204 -23.12 21.79 13.36
N ALA A 205 -22.80 21.55 12.08
CA ALA A 205 -22.88 22.58 11.04
C ALA A 205 -24.28 23.20 10.96
N ARG A 206 -25.33 22.37 10.95
CA ARG A 206 -26.73 22.82 10.87
C ARG A 206 -27.23 23.51 12.13
N LEU A 207 -26.77 23.08 13.31
CA LEU A 207 -27.02 23.79 14.57
C LEU A 207 -26.36 25.18 14.60
N HIS A 208 -25.20 25.34 13.95
CA HIS A 208 -24.54 26.63 13.82
C HIS A 208 -25.28 27.54 12.82
N GLU A 209 -25.66 27.02 11.65
CA GLU A 209 -26.48 27.73 10.66
C GLU A 209 -27.82 28.22 11.26
N SER A 210 -28.47 27.38 12.08
CA SER A 210 -29.74 27.72 12.76
C SER A 210 -29.61 28.77 13.88
N ARG A 211 -28.39 29.13 14.28
CA ARG A 211 -28.11 30.12 15.35
C ARG A 211 -27.67 31.49 14.83
N VAL A 212 -27.59 31.70 13.51
CA VAL A 212 -27.29 33.00 12.90
C VAL A 212 -28.61 33.71 12.55
N PRO A 213 -28.99 34.81 13.24
CA PRO A 213 -30.20 35.55 12.89
C PRO A 213 -29.93 36.45 11.67
N GLY A 214 -30.68 36.25 10.59
CA GLY A 214 -30.84 37.25 9.54
C GLY A 214 -30.14 36.98 8.21
N PHE A 215 -30.68 36.04 7.42
CA PHE A 215 -30.83 36.23 5.98
C PHE A 215 -31.97 35.34 5.43
N GLN A 216 -33.21 35.84 5.47
CA GLN A 216 -34.32 35.22 4.75
C GLN A 216 -34.55 35.93 3.42
N GLY A 217 -34.35 35.17 2.33
CA GLY A 217 -34.98 35.41 1.04
C GLY A 217 -34.47 36.56 0.20
N GLU A 218 -33.80 36.22 -0.91
CA GLU A 218 -34.29 36.69 -2.21
C GLU A 218 -33.92 35.71 -3.32
N THR A 219 -34.94 35.25 -4.04
CA THR A 219 -34.79 34.45 -5.26
C THR A 219 -34.71 35.38 -6.46
N GLY A 220 -33.56 35.44 -7.13
CA GLY A 220 -33.46 36.03 -8.47
C GLY A 220 -32.19 36.80 -8.75
N ALA A 221 -31.53 36.42 -9.86
CA ALA A 221 -30.59 37.21 -10.66
C ALA A 221 -29.50 38.04 -9.93
N ARG A 222 -28.25 37.57 -10.04
CA ARG A 222 -27.20 38.39 -10.66
C ARG A 222 -26.01 37.58 -11.16
N GLU A 223 -25.73 37.73 -12.45
CA GLU A 223 -24.43 37.44 -13.04
C GLU A 223 -23.39 38.46 -12.55
N ALA A 224 -22.12 38.16 -12.86
CA ALA A 224 -20.92 38.96 -12.57
C ALA A 224 -20.55 39.10 -11.08
N ILE A 225 -19.48 38.39 -10.68
CA ILE A 225 -18.17 38.96 -10.30
C ILE A 225 -17.15 37.80 -10.37
N TRP A 226 -16.45 37.72 -11.51
CA TRP A 226 -15.13 37.10 -11.59
C TRP A 226 -14.27 37.97 -12.49
N ALA A 227 -13.57 38.92 -11.87
CA ALA A 227 -12.58 39.76 -12.51
C ALA A 227 -11.25 39.55 -11.80
N ALA A 228 -10.21 39.22 -12.58
CA ALA A 228 -8.88 38.91 -12.05
C ALA A 228 -8.22 40.14 -11.38
N PRO A 229 -7.29 39.94 -10.43
CA PRO A 229 -6.44 41.03 -9.95
C PRO A 229 -5.44 41.42 -11.05
N ALA A 230 -5.55 42.65 -11.54
CA ALA A 230 -4.56 43.22 -12.46
C ALA A 230 -3.30 43.68 -11.71
N GLU A 231 -2.18 43.67 -12.42
CA GLU A 231 -0.84 44.04 -11.97
C GLU A 231 -0.75 45.49 -11.45
N ARG A 232 0.24 45.76 -10.58
CA ARG A 232 0.74 47.12 -10.32
C ARG A 232 2.27 47.16 -10.28
N PRO A 233 2.89 48.28 -10.68
CA PRO A 233 4.24 48.24 -11.25
C PRO A 233 5.37 48.42 -10.24
N MET A 234 6.55 47.94 -10.62
CA MET A 234 7.83 48.25 -9.97
C MET A 234 8.16 49.75 -10.07
N HIS A 235 8.59 50.34 -8.96
CA HIS A 235 9.45 51.53 -8.98
C HIS A 235 10.89 51.12 -8.72
N THR A 236 11.79 51.51 -9.63
CA THR A 236 13.23 51.32 -9.52
C THR A 236 13.89 52.52 -8.84
N THR A 237 14.74 52.28 -7.84
CA THR A 237 15.80 53.23 -7.47
C THR A 237 17.04 52.45 -7.04
N ALA A 238 18.18 52.75 -7.68
CA ALA A 238 19.46 52.21 -7.31
C ALA A 238 20.04 52.99 -6.12
N GLY A 239 20.80 52.29 -5.26
CA GLY A 239 21.50 52.88 -4.12
C GLY A 239 22.59 51.95 -3.61
N THR A 240 23.82 52.22 -4.03
CA THR A 240 25.05 51.62 -3.47
C THR A 240 25.25 52.08 -2.02
N HIS A 241 25.80 51.23 -1.14
CA HIS A 241 26.97 51.56 -0.30
C HIS A 241 27.46 50.34 0.51
N GLU A 242 28.64 50.50 1.09
CA GLU A 242 29.58 49.46 1.52
C GLU A 242 29.67 49.26 3.06
N PHE A 243 30.31 48.14 3.45
CA PHE A 243 31.08 47.88 4.69
C PHE A 243 30.62 48.46 6.05
N ALA A 244 30.38 47.56 7.04
CA ALA A 244 31.25 47.44 8.23
C ALA A 244 30.82 46.33 9.24
N VAL A 245 31.82 45.67 9.83
CA VAL A 245 31.84 44.84 11.05
C VAL A 245 32.99 45.45 11.88
N PRO A 246 32.92 45.70 13.21
CA PRO A 246 32.81 44.69 14.29
C PRO A 246 31.89 45.15 15.47
N VAL A 247 31.69 44.46 16.61
CA VAL A 247 32.64 44.09 17.69
C VAL A 247 32.05 42.98 18.58
N ALA A 248 32.94 42.19 19.20
CA ALA A 248 32.64 41.07 20.10
C ALA A 248 32.01 41.47 21.45
N VAL A 249 31.36 40.51 22.11
CA VAL A 249 31.00 40.59 23.54
C VAL A 249 31.46 39.30 24.24
N ASP A 250 31.95 39.48 25.47
CA ASP A 250 32.70 38.56 26.34
C ASP A 250 31.84 37.38 26.91
N PRO A 251 32.32 36.12 26.92
CA PRO A 251 31.56 34.99 27.45
C PRO A 251 31.77 34.77 28.96
N SER A 252 30.88 35.28 29.80
CA SER A 252 30.79 34.86 31.20
C SER A 252 29.33 34.68 31.70
N HIS A 253 29.10 33.54 32.36
CA HIS A 253 27.86 33.06 33.01
C HIS A 253 26.87 32.22 32.19
N ALA A 254 27.08 30.90 32.22
CA ALA A 254 26.02 29.90 32.17
C ALA A 254 26.25 28.84 33.28
N ALA A 255 25.21 28.49 34.04
CA ALA A 255 25.27 27.55 35.16
C ALA A 255 25.26 26.08 34.69
N PRO A 256 25.77 25.12 35.49
CA PRO A 256 25.91 23.73 35.04
C PRO A 256 24.58 22.97 34.95
N ALA A 257 24.39 22.24 33.86
CA ALA A 257 23.31 21.26 33.69
C ALA A 257 23.62 19.92 34.39
N PRO A 258 22.61 19.17 34.85
CA PRO A 258 22.83 17.92 35.60
C PRO A 258 23.32 16.76 34.71
N ALA A 259 24.02 15.82 35.34
CA ALA A 259 24.79 14.76 34.67
C ALA A 259 23.93 13.78 33.85
N THR A 260 24.29 13.62 32.57
CA THR A 260 23.80 12.55 31.68
C THR A 260 24.62 11.28 31.86
N ALA A 261 23.97 10.12 31.99
CA ALA A 261 24.66 8.83 32.07
C ALA A 261 25.38 8.50 30.76
N GLN A 262 26.64 8.08 30.85
CA GLN A 262 27.50 7.80 29.70
C GLN A 262 27.22 6.41 29.10
N LEU A 263 26.95 6.36 27.80
CA LEU A 263 27.15 5.17 26.97
C LEU A 263 28.59 5.18 26.42
N PRO A 264 29.23 4.01 26.21
CA PRO A 264 30.66 3.96 25.90
C PRO A 264 30.97 4.52 24.51
N LEU A 265 31.86 5.52 24.47
CA LEU A 265 32.42 6.08 23.24
C LEU A 265 33.39 5.10 22.57
N LEU A 266 33.06 4.65 21.35
CA LEU A 266 34.06 4.03 20.46
C LEU A 266 34.95 5.14 19.89
N THR A 267 36.22 5.14 20.30
CA THR A 267 37.22 6.15 19.93
C THR A 267 37.88 5.85 18.58
N HIS A 268 37.15 6.04 17.48
CA HIS A 268 37.75 6.20 16.14
C HIS A 268 37.35 7.54 15.54
N SER A 269 38.31 8.47 15.55
CA SER A 269 38.20 9.80 14.93
C SER A 269 38.35 9.70 13.41
N PHE A 270 37.26 9.37 12.72
CA PHE A 270 37.14 9.61 11.28
C PHE A 270 36.88 11.12 11.03
N PRO A 271 37.50 11.74 10.01
CA PRO A 271 37.09 13.08 9.60
C PRO A 271 35.64 13.01 9.13
N CYS A 272 34.77 13.80 9.78
CA CYS A 272 33.32 13.82 9.60
C CYS A 272 32.91 13.81 8.10
N GLU A 273 32.58 12.62 7.58
CA GLU A 273 32.37 12.39 6.15
C GLU A 273 31.06 13.05 5.68
N GLU A 274 31.12 13.66 4.49
CA GLU A 274 29.92 14.16 3.82
C GLU A 274 29.14 13.00 3.18
N VAL A 275 27.82 13.02 3.33
CA VAL A 275 26.92 12.00 2.79
C VAL A 275 25.75 12.65 2.07
N ALA A 276 25.56 12.29 0.80
CA ALA A 276 24.37 12.70 0.08
C ALA A 276 23.16 11.94 0.62
N VAL A 277 22.07 12.61 0.97
CA VAL A 277 20.84 11.96 1.46
C VAL A 277 19.70 12.24 0.50
N LEU A 278 19.17 11.20 -0.15
CA LEU A 278 17.98 11.34 -0.99
C LEU A 278 16.74 11.47 -0.10
N LEU A 279 16.28 12.71 0.08
CA LEU A 279 15.22 13.09 1.01
C LEU A 279 13.92 13.35 0.26
N SER A 280 12.96 12.42 0.34
CA SER A 280 11.69 12.50 -0.42
C SER A 280 10.56 13.27 0.28
N GLY A 281 10.83 13.90 1.43
CA GLY A 281 9.78 14.40 2.33
C GLY A 281 8.98 13.29 3.04
N GLY A 282 9.37 12.02 2.89
CA GLY A 282 8.81 10.89 3.61
C GLY A 282 9.44 10.68 4.99
N VAL A 283 8.70 10.05 5.91
CA VAL A 283 9.17 9.79 7.29
C VAL A 283 10.45 8.95 7.33
N ASP A 284 10.59 7.99 6.40
CA ASP A 284 11.69 7.02 6.38
C ASP A 284 13.03 7.69 6.02
N SER A 285 13.05 8.55 5.01
CA SER A 285 14.22 9.38 4.67
C SER A 285 14.50 10.46 5.73
N SER A 286 13.47 10.95 6.43
CA SER A 286 13.65 11.95 7.48
C SER A 286 14.34 11.37 8.72
N VAL A 287 13.98 10.14 9.12
CA VAL A 287 14.68 9.42 10.19
C VAL A 287 16.08 9.00 9.74
N ALA A 288 16.25 8.54 8.49
CA ALA A 288 17.56 8.20 7.94
C ALA A 288 18.56 9.37 8.02
N LEU A 289 18.13 10.59 7.69
CA LEU A 289 18.93 11.81 7.79
C LEU A 289 19.38 12.07 9.25
N HIS A 290 18.47 11.98 10.22
CA HIS A 290 18.78 12.22 11.63
C HIS A 290 19.69 11.14 12.22
N LEU A 291 19.52 9.87 11.82
CA LEU A 291 20.41 8.78 12.24
C LEU A 291 21.86 9.00 11.76
N LEU A 292 22.06 9.52 10.54
CA LEU A 292 23.40 9.85 10.03
C LEU A 292 24.07 10.97 10.83
N GLN A 293 23.32 11.99 11.24
CA GLN A 293 23.86 13.05 12.11
C GLN A 293 24.24 12.50 13.49
N GLN A 294 23.42 11.62 14.07
CA GLN A 294 23.72 10.95 15.34
C GLN A 294 24.95 10.04 15.26
N GLN A 295 25.23 9.49 14.07
CA GLN A 295 26.44 8.72 13.76
C GLN A 295 27.67 9.60 13.45
N GLY A 296 27.53 10.93 13.43
CA GLY A 296 28.63 11.87 13.20
C GLY A 296 28.96 12.15 11.73
N TYR A 297 28.07 11.84 10.78
CA TYR A 297 28.21 12.27 9.38
C TYR A 297 27.72 13.72 9.17
N LYS A 298 28.08 14.31 8.02
CA LYS A 298 27.52 15.56 7.49
C LYS A 298 26.57 15.29 6.31
N PRO A 299 25.24 15.26 6.53
CA PRO A 299 24.28 15.18 5.43
C PRO A 299 24.32 16.42 4.53
N HIS A 300 24.27 16.20 3.22
CA HIS A 300 23.70 17.12 2.25
C HIS A 300 22.44 16.46 1.67
N ALA A 301 21.27 17.05 1.89
CA ALA A 301 20.01 16.49 1.41
C ALA A 301 19.73 16.89 -0.04
N PHE A 302 19.21 15.94 -0.82
CA PHE A 302 18.79 16.14 -2.21
C PHE A 302 17.34 15.69 -2.40
N TYR A 303 16.51 16.56 -2.94
CA TYR A 303 15.16 16.24 -3.40
C TYR A 303 15.20 16.02 -4.91
N LEU A 304 14.88 14.80 -5.38
CA LEU A 304 14.87 14.49 -6.80
C LEU A 304 13.52 14.86 -7.42
N LYS A 305 13.47 15.95 -8.18
CA LYS A 305 12.26 16.39 -8.88
C LYS A 305 12.10 15.57 -10.16
N ILE A 306 11.30 14.50 -10.08
CA ILE A 306 11.00 13.56 -11.16
C ILE A 306 9.55 13.63 -11.68
N TRP A 307 8.74 14.55 -11.14
CA TRP A 307 7.33 14.68 -11.51
C TRP A 307 7.16 15.34 -12.88
N LEU A 308 6.28 14.78 -13.71
CA LEU A 308 5.93 15.24 -15.06
C LEU A 308 4.85 16.34 -14.98
N GLU A 309 5.24 17.54 -14.54
CA GLU A 309 4.31 18.66 -14.33
C GLU A 309 3.53 19.01 -15.60
N ASP A 310 4.23 19.28 -16.70
CA ASP A 310 3.63 19.82 -17.93
C ASP A 310 2.66 18.84 -18.60
N GLU A 311 2.94 17.53 -18.55
CA GLU A 311 2.15 16.49 -19.21
C GLU A 311 0.91 16.11 -18.39
N LEU A 312 1.00 16.11 -17.06
CA LEU A 312 -0.06 15.62 -16.15
C LEU A 312 -0.75 16.73 -15.34
N ALA A 313 -0.45 18.02 -15.58
CA ALA A 313 -1.04 19.17 -14.88
C ALA A 313 -2.58 19.12 -14.80
N HIS A 314 -3.24 18.69 -15.87
CA HIS A 314 -4.70 18.58 -15.99
C HIS A 314 -5.33 17.56 -15.01
N LEU A 315 -4.52 16.72 -14.34
CA LEU A 315 -4.97 15.75 -13.32
C LEU A 315 -4.92 16.34 -11.89
N ASN A 316 -4.62 17.65 -11.77
CA ASN A 316 -4.98 18.53 -10.64
C ASN A 316 -4.48 18.13 -9.24
N GLN A 317 -3.38 17.37 -9.15
CA GLN A 317 -2.68 17.13 -7.88
C GLN A 317 -1.17 17.19 -8.12
N CYS A 318 -0.52 18.26 -7.64
CA CYS A 318 0.92 18.44 -7.72
C CYS A 318 1.56 18.07 -6.37
N PRO A 319 2.15 16.87 -6.19
CA PRO A 319 2.58 16.41 -4.86
C PRO A 319 3.91 17.00 -4.40
N TRP A 320 4.75 17.51 -5.32
CA TRP A 320 6.13 17.86 -5.00
C TRP A 320 6.26 19.08 -4.07
N GLU A 321 5.33 20.04 -4.10
CA GLU A 321 5.34 21.19 -3.18
C GLU A 321 5.13 20.75 -1.72
N GLU A 322 4.22 19.79 -1.50
CA GLU A 322 3.98 19.16 -0.20
C GLU A 322 5.25 18.42 0.27
N ASP A 323 5.84 17.60 -0.60
CA ASP A 323 7.08 16.86 -0.32
C ASP A 323 8.27 17.79 -0.01
N TRP A 324 8.45 18.84 -0.81
CA TRP A 324 9.51 19.84 -0.67
C TRP A 324 9.36 20.65 0.62
N SER A 325 8.13 21.00 1.00
CA SER A 325 7.85 21.66 2.29
C SER A 325 8.24 20.76 3.47
N PHE A 326 7.88 19.47 3.43
CA PHE A 326 8.31 18.51 4.46
C PHE A 326 9.82 18.31 4.48
N ALA A 327 10.48 18.15 3.32
CA ALA A 327 11.93 18.01 3.23
C ALA A 327 12.64 19.25 3.81
N SER A 328 12.18 20.45 3.46
CA SER A 328 12.71 21.73 3.95
C SER A 328 12.53 21.89 5.47
N ALA A 329 11.39 21.47 6.02
CA ALA A 329 11.15 21.51 7.47
C ALA A 329 12.06 20.52 8.22
N VAL A 330 12.23 19.31 7.69
CA VAL A 330 13.13 18.26 8.22
C VAL A 330 14.58 18.74 8.23
N CYS A 331 15.07 19.33 7.13
CA CYS A 331 16.43 19.86 7.03
C CYS A 331 16.68 21.04 8.00
N ARG A 332 15.68 21.91 8.20
CA ARG A 332 15.75 23.02 9.15
C ARG A 332 15.85 22.51 10.60
N GLN A 333 15.00 21.55 10.97
CA GLN A 333 15.00 20.90 12.28
C GLN A 333 16.31 20.13 12.55
N ALA A 334 16.88 19.52 11.51
CA ALA A 334 18.19 18.89 11.52
C ALA A 334 19.39 19.86 11.63
N GLY A 335 19.19 21.08 12.14
CA GLY A 335 20.27 22.08 12.28
C GLY A 335 20.64 22.79 10.98
N ASN A 336 19.67 23.03 10.09
CA ASN A 336 19.85 23.64 8.78
C ASN A 336 20.80 22.87 7.84
N VAL A 337 20.57 21.55 7.72
CA VAL A 337 21.19 20.72 6.68
C VAL A 337 20.92 21.33 5.30
N PRO A 338 21.93 21.48 4.41
CA PRO A 338 21.72 21.93 3.05
C PRO A 338 20.73 21.04 2.30
N LEU A 339 19.81 21.63 1.54
CA LEU A 339 18.81 20.94 0.74
C LEU A 339 18.79 21.50 -0.68
N GLU A 340 19.09 20.66 -1.67
CA GLU A 340 19.06 21.02 -3.09
C GLU A 340 17.94 20.26 -3.83
N ALA A 341 17.19 20.96 -4.70
CA ALA A 341 16.25 20.34 -5.62
C ALA A 341 16.96 20.02 -6.94
N LEU A 342 17.06 18.74 -7.28
CA LEU A 342 17.68 18.30 -8.54
C LEU A 342 16.58 17.95 -9.57
N PRO A 343 16.45 18.73 -10.66
CA PRO A 343 15.52 18.40 -11.74
C PRO A 343 16.09 17.24 -12.57
N LEU A 344 15.42 16.08 -12.50
CA LEU A 344 15.81 14.85 -13.22
C LEU A 344 14.66 14.32 -14.09
N GLN A 345 13.66 15.15 -14.41
CA GLN A 345 12.45 14.73 -15.12
C GLN A 345 12.74 14.14 -16.50
N LYS A 346 13.70 14.70 -17.25
CA LYS A 346 14.02 14.27 -18.62
C LYS A 346 14.66 12.89 -18.63
N GLU A 347 15.60 12.68 -17.74
CA GLU A 347 16.31 11.43 -17.54
C GLU A 347 15.38 10.36 -16.98
N TYR A 348 14.51 10.74 -16.04
CA TYR A 348 13.46 9.87 -15.49
C TYR A 348 12.48 9.41 -16.59
N TRP A 349 12.00 10.34 -17.41
CA TRP A 349 11.11 10.06 -18.53
C TRP A 349 11.76 9.08 -19.52
N ALA A 350 12.98 9.39 -19.97
CA ALA A 350 13.70 8.59 -20.95
C ALA A 350 14.05 7.18 -20.46
N GLN A 351 14.48 7.03 -19.21
CA GLN A 351 15.04 5.77 -18.69
C GLN A 351 14.02 4.88 -17.97
N VAL A 352 12.98 5.46 -17.34
CA VAL A 352 12.00 4.70 -16.56
C VAL A 352 10.64 4.69 -17.24
N VAL A 353 10.14 5.86 -17.62
CA VAL A 353 8.71 6.00 -17.97
C VAL A 353 8.42 5.60 -19.42
N ALA A 354 9.28 6.00 -20.37
CA ALA A 354 9.19 5.56 -21.77
C ALA A 354 9.26 4.02 -21.88
N HIS A 355 10.18 3.39 -21.14
CA HIS A 355 10.25 1.93 -21.02
C HIS A 355 8.97 1.36 -20.40
N THR A 356 8.48 1.91 -19.28
CA THR A 356 7.23 1.47 -18.63
C THR A 356 6.02 1.50 -19.59
N ILE A 357 5.91 2.52 -20.43
CA ILE A 357 4.86 2.65 -21.44
C ILE A 357 5.03 1.61 -22.55
N GLN A 358 6.26 1.41 -23.04
CA GLN A 358 6.55 0.45 -24.11
C GLN A 358 6.29 -1.00 -23.65
N GLU A 359 6.76 -1.38 -22.46
CA GLU A 359 6.49 -2.69 -21.86
C GLU A 359 4.99 -2.94 -21.70
N ALA A 360 4.24 -1.96 -21.19
CA ALA A 360 2.79 -2.08 -21.03
C ALA A 360 2.07 -2.22 -22.39
N LYS A 361 2.52 -1.48 -23.42
CA LYS A 361 2.01 -1.55 -24.79
C LYS A 361 2.24 -2.92 -25.42
N GLU A 362 3.38 -3.55 -25.15
CA GLU A 362 3.69 -4.93 -25.56
C GLU A 362 3.00 -5.98 -24.67
N GLY A 363 2.10 -5.56 -23.76
CA GLY A 363 1.30 -6.46 -22.95
C GLY A 363 2.03 -7.03 -21.73
N ARG A 364 3.24 -6.56 -21.41
CA ARG A 364 3.97 -6.92 -20.19
C ARG A 364 3.48 -6.11 -18.99
N THR A 365 4.01 -6.42 -17.81
CA THR A 365 3.74 -5.69 -16.56
C THR A 365 5.07 -5.24 -15.96
N PRO A 366 5.58 -4.05 -16.32
CA PRO A 366 6.89 -3.54 -15.87
C PRO A 366 6.93 -3.19 -14.38
N ASN A 367 8.15 -3.04 -13.84
CA ASN A 367 8.38 -2.55 -12.48
C ASN A 367 9.22 -1.24 -12.48
N PRO A 368 8.59 -0.05 -12.56
CA PRO A 368 9.30 1.23 -12.64
C PRO A 368 10.12 1.57 -11.39
N ASP A 369 9.78 1.05 -10.21
CA ASP A 369 10.49 1.37 -8.97
C ASP A 369 11.87 0.70 -8.89
N ILE A 370 12.01 -0.51 -9.46
CA ILE A 370 13.31 -1.17 -9.66
C ILE A 370 14.23 -0.31 -10.54
N LEU A 371 13.71 0.17 -11.67
CA LEU A 371 14.46 1.02 -12.60
C LEU A 371 14.77 2.41 -12.01
N CYS A 372 13.83 3.01 -11.28
CA CYS A 372 14.05 4.25 -10.54
C CYS A 372 15.25 4.14 -9.59
N ASN A 373 15.40 3.02 -8.90
CA ASN A 373 16.55 2.81 -8.02
C ASN A 373 17.86 2.64 -8.80
N SER A 374 17.94 1.69 -9.74
CA SER A 374 19.19 1.35 -10.43
C SER A 374 19.62 2.39 -11.46
N LEU A 375 18.68 3.04 -12.15
CA LEU A 375 18.97 4.00 -13.22
C LEU A 375 18.94 5.46 -12.74
N VAL A 376 18.13 5.82 -11.74
CA VAL A 376 17.95 7.23 -11.35
C VAL A 376 18.60 7.55 -10.01
N LYS A 377 18.22 6.87 -8.92
CA LYS A 377 18.77 7.16 -7.57
C LYS A 377 20.27 6.82 -7.45
N PHE A 378 20.69 5.72 -8.05
CA PHE A 378 22.08 5.27 -8.03
C PHE A 378 22.75 5.29 -9.43
N GLY A 379 22.05 5.74 -10.47
CA GLY A 379 22.60 6.03 -11.79
C GLY A 379 22.72 7.54 -12.03
N VAL A 380 21.72 8.15 -12.65
CA VAL A 380 21.68 9.59 -13.03
C VAL A 380 22.06 10.52 -11.87
N PHE A 381 21.46 10.36 -10.68
CA PHE A 381 21.83 11.17 -9.52
C PHE A 381 23.32 11.02 -9.16
N TYR A 382 23.84 9.79 -9.21
CA TYR A 382 25.24 9.52 -8.94
C TYR A 382 26.16 10.20 -9.97
N ASP A 383 25.84 10.11 -11.26
CA ASP A 383 26.64 10.74 -12.31
C ASP A 383 26.61 12.28 -12.27
N VAL A 384 25.46 12.88 -11.97
CA VAL A 384 25.30 14.34 -11.89
C VAL A 384 25.89 14.93 -10.61
N MET A 385 25.70 14.25 -9.47
CA MET A 385 25.99 14.81 -8.14
C MET A 385 26.64 13.81 -7.17
N GLY A 386 26.14 12.57 -7.10
CA GLY A 386 26.58 11.59 -6.09
C GLY A 386 28.06 11.20 -6.16
N ARG A 387 28.72 11.33 -7.32
CA ARG A 387 30.18 11.17 -7.47
C ARG A 387 31.00 12.11 -6.58
N ARG A 388 30.42 13.23 -6.12
CA ARG A 388 31.05 14.17 -5.17
C ARG A 388 31.05 13.66 -3.72
N TYR A 389 30.27 12.63 -3.42
CA TYR A 389 30.09 12.10 -2.07
C TYR A 389 30.65 10.67 -1.95
N PRO A 390 31.36 10.34 -0.86
CA PRO A 390 31.76 8.96 -0.56
C PRO A 390 30.58 7.98 -0.51
N LYS A 391 29.43 8.44 0.01
CA LYS A 391 28.22 7.64 0.20
C LYS A 391 26.95 8.38 -0.23
N VAL A 392 25.97 7.60 -0.71
CA VAL A 392 24.61 8.03 -1.02
C VAL A 392 23.63 7.27 -0.12
N ALA A 393 23.00 7.99 0.78
CA ALA A 393 22.04 7.49 1.75
C ALA A 393 20.60 7.57 1.23
N THR A 394 19.81 6.56 1.59
CA THR A 394 18.37 6.54 1.28
C THR A 394 17.58 5.93 2.44
N GLY A 395 16.31 6.33 2.57
CA GLY A 395 15.36 5.73 3.53
C GLY A 395 14.79 4.39 3.06
N HIS A 396 15.61 3.47 2.54
CA HIS A 396 15.16 2.12 2.17
C HIS A 396 15.37 1.11 3.31
N TYR A 397 14.42 0.19 3.44
CA TYR A 397 14.49 -0.98 4.32
C TYR A 397 15.32 -2.09 3.67
N ALA A 398 16.64 -1.91 3.65
CA ALA A 398 17.65 -2.88 3.21
C ALA A 398 18.94 -2.61 3.98
N ARG A 399 19.89 -3.55 4.01
CA ARG A 399 21.20 -3.37 4.64
C ARG A 399 22.30 -3.53 3.59
N ALA A 400 23.29 -2.63 3.59
CA ALA A 400 24.50 -2.74 2.77
C ALA A 400 25.64 -3.12 3.72
N VAL A 401 26.14 -4.35 3.63
CA VAL A 401 27.10 -4.92 4.59
C VAL A 401 28.41 -5.23 3.87
N PRO A 402 29.54 -4.60 4.23
CA PRO A 402 30.85 -5.00 3.72
C PRO A 402 31.17 -6.46 4.07
N GLU A 403 31.73 -7.20 3.14
CA GLU A 403 32.13 -8.59 3.33
C GLU A 403 33.40 -8.67 4.19
N ALA A 404 33.37 -9.52 5.22
CA ALA A 404 34.47 -9.66 6.15
C ALA A 404 35.74 -10.19 5.46
N GLY A 405 36.89 -9.58 5.74
CA GLY A 405 38.19 -9.96 5.17
C GLY A 405 38.56 -9.24 3.87
N GLY A 406 37.70 -8.39 3.31
CA GLY A 406 38.10 -7.43 2.27
C GLY A 406 39.05 -6.36 2.83
N LYS A 407 40.00 -5.86 2.02
CA LYS A 407 40.77 -4.65 2.40
C LYS A 407 39.84 -3.43 2.40
N GLU A 408 40.14 -2.46 3.24
CA GLU A 408 39.47 -1.15 3.21
C GLU A 408 39.55 -0.55 1.79
N GLY A 409 38.40 -0.19 1.21
CA GLY A 409 38.29 0.33 -0.16
C GLY A 409 38.23 -0.71 -1.28
N GLU A 410 38.58 -1.98 -1.05
CA GLU A 410 38.57 -3.05 -2.08
C GLU A 410 37.55 -4.18 -1.78
N GLY A 411 36.95 -4.21 -0.58
CA GLY A 411 35.99 -5.24 -0.16
C GLY A 411 34.65 -5.17 -0.90
N LEU A 412 34.09 -6.34 -1.24
CA LEU A 412 32.73 -6.46 -1.76
C LEU A 412 31.71 -6.03 -0.70
N VAL A 413 30.61 -5.41 -1.14
CA VAL A 413 29.44 -5.11 -0.30
C VAL A 413 28.30 -6.05 -0.68
N ARG A 414 27.50 -6.45 0.31
CA ARG A 414 26.42 -7.44 0.20
C ARG A 414 25.08 -6.76 0.50
N LEU A 415 24.08 -6.97 -0.35
CA LEU A 415 22.75 -6.42 -0.18
C LEU A 415 21.93 -7.38 0.70
N MET A 416 21.85 -7.10 1.99
CA MET A 416 21.19 -7.95 2.98
C MET A 416 19.77 -7.47 3.26
N ARG A 417 18.85 -8.41 3.46
CA ARG A 417 17.45 -8.09 3.82
C ARG A 417 17.31 -7.35 5.15
N SER A 418 16.29 -6.51 5.23
CA SER A 418 15.78 -5.90 6.47
C SER A 418 15.20 -7.00 7.41
N PRO A 419 15.23 -6.80 8.74
CA PRO A 419 14.45 -7.63 9.66
C PRO A 419 12.94 -7.54 9.38
N ASP A 420 12.44 -6.38 8.91
CA ASP A 420 11.04 -6.17 8.56
C ASP A 420 10.71 -6.81 7.20
N ARG A 421 10.25 -8.06 7.24
CA ARG A 421 9.87 -8.81 6.02
C ARG A 421 8.71 -8.17 5.24
N ILE A 422 7.91 -7.29 5.85
CA ILE A 422 6.80 -6.60 5.17
C ILE A 422 7.31 -5.35 4.44
N LYS A 423 8.27 -4.64 5.04
CA LYS A 423 8.89 -3.45 4.44
C LYS A 423 10.14 -3.70 3.62
N ASP A 424 10.72 -4.90 3.65
CA ASP A 424 11.95 -5.20 2.94
C ASP A 424 11.92 -4.73 1.47
N GLN A 425 12.87 -3.85 1.15
CA GLN A 425 13.00 -3.20 -0.15
C GLN A 425 14.17 -3.74 -0.97
N THR A 426 14.82 -4.84 -0.56
CA THR A 426 15.90 -5.45 -1.35
C THR A 426 15.42 -5.89 -2.73
N TYR A 427 14.16 -6.33 -2.87
CA TYR A 427 13.54 -6.61 -4.17
C TYR A 427 13.64 -5.40 -5.13
N PHE A 428 13.40 -4.17 -4.64
CA PHE A 428 13.50 -2.96 -5.46
C PHE A 428 14.94 -2.50 -5.70
N LEU A 429 15.91 -3.03 -4.96
CA LEU A 429 17.34 -2.72 -5.05
C LEU A 429 18.15 -3.86 -5.70
N SER A 430 17.48 -4.95 -6.08
CA SER A 430 18.08 -6.19 -6.62
C SER A 430 18.78 -6.03 -7.98
N ARG A 431 18.62 -4.86 -8.62
CA ARG A 431 19.24 -4.46 -9.89
C ARG A 431 20.44 -3.51 -9.74
N LEU A 432 20.87 -3.21 -8.52
CA LEU A 432 22.09 -2.42 -8.31
C LEU A 432 23.34 -3.20 -8.76
N THR A 433 24.31 -2.50 -9.34
CA THR A 433 25.66 -3.05 -9.57
C THR A 433 26.50 -2.95 -8.30
N GLN A 434 27.65 -3.63 -8.26
CA GLN A 434 28.55 -3.55 -7.11
C GLN A 434 29.08 -2.13 -6.86
N GLU A 435 29.37 -1.37 -7.91
CA GLU A 435 29.80 0.04 -7.77
C GLU A 435 28.71 0.89 -7.09
N GLN A 436 27.46 0.70 -7.49
CA GLN A 436 26.31 1.40 -6.92
C GLN A 436 26.08 1.01 -5.46
N LEU A 437 26.09 -0.30 -5.17
CA LEU A 437 25.87 -0.82 -3.82
C LEU A 437 27.02 -0.44 -2.86
N ALA A 438 28.27 -0.44 -3.33
CA ALA A 438 29.42 -0.05 -2.52
C ALA A 438 29.34 1.41 -2.02
N ARG A 439 28.62 2.28 -2.74
CA ARG A 439 28.37 3.67 -2.36
C ARG A 439 27.04 3.88 -1.65
N ALA A 440 26.11 2.94 -1.74
CA ALA A 440 24.83 3.01 -1.05
C ALA A 440 25.00 2.88 0.47
N THR A 441 24.18 3.63 1.22
CA THR A 441 23.96 3.38 2.65
C THR A 441 22.46 3.47 2.98
N PHE A 442 22.04 2.68 3.97
CA PHE A 442 20.64 2.50 4.33
C PHE A 442 20.50 2.62 5.85
N PRO A 443 20.49 3.85 6.41
CA PRO A 443 20.59 4.06 7.85
C PRO A 443 19.44 3.44 8.67
N ILE A 444 18.27 3.25 8.05
CA ILE A 444 17.10 2.62 8.67
C ILE A 444 17.05 1.09 8.50
N GLY A 445 18.00 0.49 7.77
CA GLY A 445 17.96 -0.90 7.32
C GLY A 445 17.90 -1.97 8.40
N GLY A 446 18.37 -1.64 9.60
CA GLY A 446 18.36 -2.52 10.78
C GLY A 446 17.08 -2.44 11.63
N TYR A 447 16.08 -1.67 11.22
CA TYR A 447 14.88 -1.41 12.03
C TYR A 447 13.58 -1.85 11.36
N GLU A 448 12.59 -2.15 12.19
CA GLU A 448 11.21 -2.32 11.75
C GLU A 448 10.46 -1.00 11.59
N LYS A 449 9.42 -0.98 10.76
CA LYS A 449 8.63 0.23 10.50
C LYS A 449 8.08 0.89 11.76
N HIS A 450 7.68 0.08 12.75
CA HIS A 450 7.12 0.58 14.00
C HIS A 450 8.17 1.33 14.82
N GLN A 451 9.44 0.89 14.78
CA GLN A 451 10.57 1.54 15.45
C GLN A 451 10.90 2.88 14.77
N ILE A 452 10.89 2.92 13.43
CA ILE A 452 11.09 4.16 12.66
C ILE A 452 9.98 5.18 12.94
N ARG A 453 8.72 4.74 13.10
CA ARG A 453 7.62 5.62 13.54
C ARG A 453 7.84 6.16 14.96
N ALA A 454 8.23 5.31 15.91
CA ALA A 454 8.53 5.73 17.28
C ALA A 454 9.74 6.68 17.36
N MET A 455 10.75 6.52 16.50
CA MET A 455 11.86 7.49 16.37
C MET A 455 11.37 8.83 15.80
N ALA A 456 10.53 8.82 14.77
CA ALA A 456 9.99 10.04 14.19
C ALA A 456 9.12 10.84 15.17
N GLU A 457 8.37 10.15 16.05
CA GLU A 457 7.63 10.81 17.14
C GLU A 457 8.57 11.34 18.23
N ARG A 458 9.59 10.58 18.65
CA ARG A 458 10.55 10.99 19.69
C ARG A 458 11.42 12.18 19.27
N LEU A 459 11.79 12.23 18.00
CA LEU A 459 12.52 13.34 17.38
C LEU A 459 11.62 14.53 17.02
N ASP A 460 10.31 14.41 17.26
CA ASP A 460 9.27 15.39 16.89
C ASP A 460 9.31 15.80 15.41
N LEU A 461 9.54 14.85 14.50
CA LEU A 461 9.76 15.15 13.08
C LEU A 461 8.48 15.72 12.43
N PRO A 462 8.58 16.69 11.49
CA PRO A 462 7.43 17.22 10.78
C PRO A 462 6.65 16.12 10.03
N THR A 463 7.37 15.11 9.55
CA THR A 463 6.84 13.96 8.83
C THR A 463 6.26 12.85 9.72
N LYS A 464 6.28 12.97 11.06
CA LYS A 464 5.92 11.87 11.98
C LYS A 464 4.51 11.30 11.76
N THR A 465 3.53 12.17 11.47
CA THR A 465 2.14 11.81 11.18
C THR A 465 1.87 11.50 9.70
N ARG A 466 2.83 11.78 8.81
CA ARG A 466 2.65 11.65 7.35
C ARG A 466 2.52 10.18 6.98
N LYS A 467 1.50 9.83 6.20
CA LYS A 467 1.29 8.45 5.74
C LYS A 467 2.43 8.00 4.83
N ASP A 468 2.71 6.70 4.79
CA ASP A 468 3.64 6.14 3.81
C ASP A 468 3.10 6.41 2.39
N SER A 469 3.99 6.73 1.46
CA SER A 469 3.66 6.77 0.03
C SER A 469 3.10 5.40 -0.40
N GLN A 470 2.03 5.41 -1.20
CA GLN A 470 1.38 4.21 -1.74
C GLN A 470 1.28 4.37 -3.25
N GLY A 471 1.59 3.32 -4.01
CA GLY A 471 1.71 3.39 -5.46
C GLY A 471 3.14 3.60 -5.92
N ILE A 472 3.30 3.78 -7.23
CA ILE A 472 4.59 3.90 -7.91
C ILE A 472 5.23 5.26 -7.58
N CYS A 473 6.55 5.28 -7.36
CA CYS A 473 7.27 6.41 -6.78
C CYS A 473 7.02 7.77 -7.47
N PHE A 474 6.85 7.79 -8.78
CA PHE A 474 6.66 9.02 -9.56
C PHE A 474 5.20 9.41 -9.82
N LEU A 475 4.22 8.57 -9.44
CA LEU A 475 2.79 8.82 -9.67
C LEU A 475 2.06 9.38 -8.46
N GLY A 476 2.65 9.32 -7.26
CA GLY A 476 2.12 9.98 -6.07
C GLY A 476 0.70 9.52 -5.72
N LYS A 477 -0.30 10.35 -6.03
CA LYS A 477 -1.74 10.06 -5.81
C LYS A 477 -2.46 9.60 -7.10
N LEU A 478 -1.83 9.70 -8.27
CA LEU A 478 -2.38 9.26 -9.55
C LEU A 478 -2.38 7.73 -9.67
N ARG A 479 -3.46 7.16 -10.22
CA ARG A 479 -3.54 5.71 -10.47
C ARG A 479 -2.72 5.33 -11.69
N PHE A 480 -2.09 4.16 -11.64
CA PHE A 480 -1.34 3.61 -12.77
C PHE A 480 -2.22 3.41 -14.02
N ASP A 481 -3.45 2.95 -13.86
CA ASP A 481 -4.40 2.80 -14.98
C ASP A 481 -4.71 4.14 -15.68
N ASP A 482 -4.77 5.24 -14.92
CA ASP A 482 -5.10 6.56 -15.44
C ASP A 482 -3.88 7.18 -16.16
N PHE A 483 -2.69 6.95 -15.61
CA PHE A 483 -1.41 7.20 -16.29
C PHE A 483 -1.31 6.42 -17.62
N LEU A 484 -1.54 5.10 -17.62
CA LEU A 484 -1.49 4.29 -18.85
C LEU A 484 -2.55 4.73 -19.87
N ARG A 485 -3.76 5.08 -19.43
CA ARG A 485 -4.81 5.60 -20.33
C ARG A 485 -4.42 6.93 -20.96
N HIS A 486 -3.68 7.80 -20.27
CA HIS A 486 -3.21 9.06 -20.83
C HIS A 486 -2.25 8.83 -22.04
N TYR A 487 -1.28 7.92 -21.92
CA TYR A 487 -0.27 7.71 -22.97
C TYR A 487 -0.63 6.64 -24.01
N LEU A 488 -1.37 5.59 -23.65
CA LEU A 488 -1.73 4.48 -24.54
C LEU A 488 -3.20 4.50 -24.98
N GLY A 489 -4.05 5.32 -24.35
CA GLY A 489 -5.49 5.33 -24.57
C GLY A 489 -6.19 4.06 -24.08
N GLU A 490 -7.33 3.76 -24.70
CA GLU A 490 -8.06 2.50 -24.54
C GLU A 490 -8.01 1.71 -25.86
N SER A 491 -7.83 0.39 -25.77
CA SER A 491 -7.89 -0.55 -26.90
C SER A 491 -8.85 -1.68 -26.55
N PRO A 492 -10.17 -1.47 -26.74
CA PRO A 492 -11.16 -2.45 -26.32
C PRO A 492 -11.05 -3.77 -27.07
N GLY A 493 -11.16 -4.88 -26.34
CA GLY A 493 -10.99 -6.24 -26.86
C GLY A 493 -11.84 -7.26 -26.11
N GLU A 494 -11.84 -8.50 -26.59
CA GLU A 494 -12.69 -9.55 -26.04
C GLU A 494 -12.09 -10.17 -24.77
N VAL A 495 -12.96 -10.53 -23.83
CA VAL A 495 -12.59 -11.34 -22.66
C VAL A 495 -13.11 -12.75 -22.88
N VAL A 496 -12.21 -13.71 -22.98
CA VAL A 496 -12.51 -15.12 -23.27
C VAL A 496 -12.28 -15.98 -22.02
N TRP A 497 -13.24 -16.84 -21.70
CA TRP A 497 -13.06 -17.85 -20.66
C TRP A 497 -12.20 -18.99 -21.20
N LEU A 498 -11.03 -19.18 -20.59
CA LEU A 498 -9.96 -20.06 -21.07
C LEU A 498 -10.39 -21.52 -21.25
N GLU A 499 -11.14 -22.08 -20.30
CA GLU A 499 -11.54 -23.49 -20.29
C GLU A 499 -12.66 -23.82 -21.29
N GLU A 500 -13.60 -22.88 -21.47
CA GLU A 500 -14.81 -23.07 -22.26
C GLU A 500 -14.70 -22.50 -23.69
N ASP A 501 -13.65 -21.72 -23.98
CA ASP A 501 -13.41 -21.00 -25.25
C ASP A 501 -14.60 -20.11 -25.67
N VAL A 502 -15.26 -19.46 -24.69
CA VAL A 502 -16.40 -18.55 -24.91
C VAL A 502 -16.09 -17.10 -24.53
N VAL A 503 -16.60 -16.16 -25.32
CA VAL A 503 -16.54 -14.73 -24.99
C VAL A 503 -17.47 -14.43 -23.82
N VAL A 504 -16.89 -14.02 -22.69
CA VAL A 504 -17.59 -13.71 -21.44
C VAL A 504 -17.71 -12.22 -21.16
N GLY A 505 -17.03 -11.36 -21.92
CA GLY A 505 -16.99 -9.92 -21.69
C GLY A 505 -16.13 -9.11 -22.67
N LYS A 506 -15.83 -7.87 -22.28
CA LYS A 506 -14.91 -6.96 -23.00
C LYS A 506 -14.04 -6.18 -22.02
N HIS A 507 -12.76 -6.04 -22.35
CA HIS A 507 -11.81 -5.19 -21.63
C HIS A 507 -11.63 -3.85 -22.35
N GLN A 508 -11.07 -2.85 -21.66
CA GLN A 508 -10.74 -1.54 -22.26
C GLN A 508 -9.27 -1.44 -22.72
N GLY A 509 -8.43 -2.43 -22.45
CA GLY A 509 -7.04 -2.49 -22.92
C GLY A 509 -6.23 -3.51 -22.13
N LEU A 510 -5.38 -4.29 -22.81
CA LEU A 510 -4.58 -5.34 -22.15
C LEU A 510 -3.59 -4.79 -21.13
N TRP A 511 -3.12 -3.55 -21.32
CA TRP A 511 -2.25 -2.82 -20.39
C TRP A 511 -2.89 -2.49 -19.03
N PHE A 512 -4.23 -2.51 -18.92
CA PHE A 512 -4.93 -2.40 -17.63
C PHE A 512 -5.02 -3.72 -16.86
N HIS A 513 -4.42 -4.79 -17.39
CA HIS A 513 -4.53 -6.15 -16.87
C HIS A 513 -3.17 -6.82 -16.67
N THR A 514 -2.99 -7.47 -15.53
CA THR A 514 -1.78 -8.22 -15.13
C THR A 514 -2.12 -9.70 -14.95
N ILE A 515 -1.23 -10.62 -15.33
CA ILE A 515 -1.45 -12.06 -15.16
C ILE A 515 -1.56 -12.40 -13.66
N GLY A 516 -2.53 -13.24 -13.30
CA GLY A 516 -2.88 -13.55 -11.91
C GLY A 516 -3.62 -12.43 -11.15
N GLN A 517 -3.95 -11.31 -11.80
CA GLN A 517 -4.88 -10.33 -11.25
C GLN A 517 -6.22 -11.00 -10.93
N ARG A 518 -6.90 -10.54 -9.86
CA ARG A 518 -8.26 -10.95 -9.47
C ARG A 518 -9.23 -9.77 -9.36
N LYS A 519 -8.74 -8.62 -8.88
CA LYS A 519 -9.54 -7.38 -8.76
C LYS A 519 -9.67 -6.69 -10.12
N GLY A 520 -10.81 -6.05 -10.37
CA GLY A 520 -11.04 -5.30 -11.62
C GLY A 520 -11.45 -6.13 -12.84
N ILE A 521 -11.54 -7.46 -12.72
CA ILE A 521 -11.99 -8.34 -13.83
C ILE A 521 -13.51 -8.39 -13.91
N VAL A 522 -14.20 -8.59 -12.79
CA VAL A 522 -15.68 -8.72 -12.76
C VAL A 522 -16.43 -7.60 -13.52
N PRO A 523 -16.00 -6.32 -13.51
CA PRO A 523 -16.57 -5.28 -14.37
C PRO A 523 -16.49 -5.54 -15.88
N THR A 524 -15.42 -6.19 -16.35
CA THR A 524 -15.21 -6.53 -17.79
C THR A 524 -16.14 -7.65 -18.27
N LEU A 525 -16.68 -8.46 -17.35
CA LEU A 525 -17.55 -9.59 -17.66
C LEU A 525 -19.02 -9.15 -17.82
N THR A 526 -19.77 -9.84 -18.67
CA THR A 526 -21.23 -9.69 -18.74
C THR A 526 -21.92 -10.27 -17.50
N ASN A 527 -23.13 -9.80 -17.20
CA ASN A 527 -23.86 -10.18 -15.97
C ASN A 527 -24.08 -11.69 -15.80
N ALA A 528 -24.10 -12.49 -16.87
CA ALA A 528 -24.26 -13.93 -16.81
C ALA A 528 -23.06 -14.65 -16.15
N TYR A 529 -21.83 -14.17 -16.39
CA TYR A 529 -20.60 -14.84 -15.94
C TYR A 529 -20.04 -14.28 -14.62
N ARG A 530 -20.43 -13.06 -14.23
CA ARG A 530 -20.02 -12.45 -12.93
C ARG A 530 -20.22 -13.36 -11.70
N PRO A 531 -21.34 -14.12 -11.57
CA PRO A 531 -21.56 -15.00 -10.42
C PRO A 531 -20.68 -16.26 -10.39
N LEU A 532 -20.08 -16.65 -11.52
CA LEU A 532 -19.29 -17.88 -11.66
C LEU A 532 -17.84 -17.75 -11.16
N GLY A 533 -17.49 -16.62 -10.55
CA GLY A 533 -16.15 -16.34 -10.02
C GLY A 533 -15.85 -17.08 -8.70
N PRO A 534 -14.65 -16.87 -8.12
CA PRO A 534 -13.70 -15.78 -8.40
C PRO A 534 -13.01 -15.90 -9.76
N TRP A 535 -12.87 -14.76 -10.46
CA TRP A 535 -12.19 -14.70 -11.76
C TRP A 535 -10.76 -14.17 -11.66
N TYR A 536 -9.89 -14.66 -12.53
CA TYR A 536 -8.48 -14.30 -12.62
C TYR A 536 -8.03 -14.11 -14.08
N VAL A 537 -7.03 -13.26 -14.34
CA VAL A 537 -6.40 -13.14 -15.67
C VAL A 537 -5.40 -14.30 -15.84
N ALA A 538 -5.62 -15.16 -16.83
CA ALA A 538 -4.74 -16.29 -17.14
C ALA A 538 -3.69 -15.96 -18.20
N ALA A 539 -4.08 -15.25 -19.26
CA ALA A 539 -3.18 -14.85 -20.34
C ALA A 539 -3.63 -13.56 -21.03
N LYS A 540 -2.72 -12.97 -21.81
CA LYS A 540 -2.96 -11.83 -22.70
C LYS A 540 -2.48 -12.22 -24.10
N ASP A 541 -3.32 -12.06 -25.10
CA ASP A 541 -2.94 -12.20 -26.51
C ASP A 541 -2.95 -10.81 -27.16
N VAL A 542 -1.76 -10.24 -27.29
CA VAL A 542 -1.57 -8.88 -27.83
C VAL A 542 -1.86 -8.83 -29.32
N GLY A 543 -1.57 -9.91 -30.06
CA GLY A 543 -1.80 -9.97 -31.51
C GLY A 543 -3.29 -10.01 -31.88
N ARG A 544 -4.12 -10.68 -31.08
CA ARG A 544 -5.59 -10.71 -31.24
C ARG A 544 -6.34 -9.64 -30.42
N ASN A 545 -5.66 -8.93 -29.52
CA ASN A 545 -6.25 -8.07 -28.49
C ASN A 545 -7.32 -8.81 -27.65
N VAL A 546 -6.94 -9.95 -27.08
CA VAL A 546 -7.82 -10.82 -26.27
C VAL A 546 -7.26 -11.02 -24.86
N LEU A 547 -8.11 -10.85 -23.86
CA LEU A 547 -7.82 -11.16 -22.46
C LEU A 547 -8.41 -12.52 -22.09
N PHE A 548 -7.56 -13.48 -21.74
CA PHE A 548 -8.02 -14.78 -21.23
C PHE A 548 -8.21 -14.73 -19.72
N VAL A 549 -9.38 -15.19 -19.27
CA VAL A 549 -9.74 -15.29 -17.86
C VAL A 549 -10.13 -16.72 -17.48
N THR A 550 -9.92 -17.06 -16.23
CA THR A 550 -10.33 -18.34 -15.63
C THR A 550 -11.03 -18.10 -14.30
N ASN A 551 -11.93 -19.00 -13.90
CA ASN A 551 -12.46 -19.09 -12.54
C ASN A 551 -11.83 -20.23 -11.71
N SER A 552 -10.92 -21.01 -12.29
CA SER A 552 -10.09 -22.03 -11.63
C SER A 552 -8.70 -21.44 -11.34
N PRO A 553 -8.29 -21.30 -10.05
CA PRO A 553 -6.92 -20.93 -9.70
C PRO A 553 -5.85 -21.86 -10.29
N GLU A 554 -6.20 -23.13 -10.51
CA GLU A 554 -5.35 -24.18 -11.08
C GLU A 554 -5.04 -23.93 -12.57
N SER A 555 -5.89 -23.19 -13.29
CA SER A 555 -5.66 -22.84 -14.70
C SER A 555 -4.71 -21.66 -14.92
N LEU A 556 -4.37 -20.91 -13.86
CA LEU A 556 -3.36 -19.83 -13.94
C LEU A 556 -1.96 -20.35 -14.30
N SER A 557 -1.69 -21.65 -14.08
CA SER A 557 -0.41 -22.30 -14.36
C SER A 557 -0.41 -23.17 -15.62
N VAL A 558 -1.51 -23.20 -16.40
CA VAL A 558 -1.67 -24.05 -17.60
C VAL A 558 -1.01 -23.44 -18.86
N VAL A 559 -0.62 -22.17 -18.84
CA VAL A 559 -0.11 -21.41 -20.00
C VAL A 559 1.42 -21.58 -20.20
N GLY A 560 2.02 -22.62 -19.60
CA GLY A 560 3.46 -22.91 -19.67
C GLY A 560 3.94 -23.48 -21.02
N THR A 561 5.27 -23.59 -21.18
CA THR A 561 5.97 -23.89 -22.45
C THR A 561 5.66 -25.23 -23.14
N GLY A 562 5.06 -26.19 -22.42
CA GLY A 562 4.32 -27.32 -22.98
C GLY A 562 5.07 -28.26 -23.94
N GLU A 563 5.84 -29.20 -23.38
CA GLU A 563 6.00 -30.56 -23.93
C GLU A 563 6.04 -31.58 -22.76
N GLY A 564 5.00 -32.41 -22.64
CA GLY A 564 4.94 -33.53 -21.67
C GLY A 564 3.91 -33.38 -20.53
N PRO A 565 3.34 -34.50 -20.02
CA PRO A 565 2.42 -34.48 -18.89
C PRO A 565 3.19 -34.52 -17.56
N GLY A 566 3.34 -33.37 -16.89
CA GLY A 566 4.00 -33.30 -15.57
C GLY A 566 3.75 -31.98 -14.83
N GLU A 567 3.84 -32.02 -13.50
CA GLU A 567 3.67 -30.83 -12.64
C GLU A 567 4.82 -29.82 -12.76
N GLU A 568 6.00 -30.23 -13.24
CA GLU A 568 7.22 -29.41 -13.25
C GLU A 568 7.16 -28.27 -14.29
N ALA A 569 6.35 -28.41 -15.35
CA ALA A 569 6.09 -27.36 -16.34
C ALA A 569 5.28 -26.17 -15.79
N ARG A 570 4.66 -26.31 -14.61
CA ARG A 570 3.77 -25.31 -13.99
C ARG A 570 4.49 -24.28 -13.12
N ARG A 571 5.78 -24.50 -12.87
CA ARG A 571 6.60 -23.74 -11.90
C ARG A 571 7.92 -23.27 -12.49
N THR A 572 8.20 -23.64 -13.73
CA THR A 572 9.48 -23.47 -14.41
C THR A 572 9.40 -22.33 -15.41
N PHE A 573 10.30 -21.35 -15.31
CA PHE A 573 10.25 -20.14 -16.12
C PHE A 573 11.62 -19.59 -16.50
N ARG A 574 11.67 -18.85 -17.61
CA ARG A 574 12.87 -18.18 -18.10
C ARG A 574 12.99 -16.77 -17.51
N VAL A 575 14.21 -16.42 -17.12
CA VAL A 575 14.58 -15.08 -16.64
C VAL A 575 15.73 -14.55 -17.48
N ASP A 576 15.55 -13.37 -18.06
CA ASP A 576 16.47 -12.75 -19.01
C ASP A 576 17.12 -11.49 -18.45
N GLY A 577 18.26 -11.11 -19.04
CA GLY A 577 18.96 -9.87 -18.73
C GLY A 577 19.41 -9.75 -17.28
N MET A 578 19.80 -10.85 -16.64
CA MET A 578 20.18 -10.92 -15.22
C MET A 578 21.29 -9.91 -14.84
N THR A 579 21.05 -9.09 -13.81
CA THR A 579 22.12 -8.34 -13.12
C THR A 579 22.48 -9.09 -11.85
N TRP A 580 23.73 -9.50 -11.75
CA TRP A 580 24.34 -10.00 -10.52
C TRP A 580 24.96 -8.84 -9.76
N ILE A 581 24.61 -8.68 -8.49
CA ILE A 581 25.13 -7.59 -7.64
C ILE A 581 26.65 -7.67 -7.55
N ARG A 582 27.21 -8.88 -7.33
CA ARG A 582 28.65 -9.16 -7.33
C ARG A 582 29.32 -9.08 -8.71
N GLY A 583 28.58 -8.78 -9.77
CA GLY A 583 29.07 -8.73 -11.17
C GLY A 583 29.13 -10.09 -11.89
N ALA A 584 29.03 -11.21 -11.17
CA ALA A 584 29.04 -12.57 -11.71
C ALA A 584 28.06 -13.48 -10.96
N PRO A 585 27.55 -14.57 -11.60
CA PRO A 585 26.81 -15.62 -10.92
C PRO A 585 27.67 -16.34 -9.85
N PRO A 586 27.03 -16.95 -8.83
CA PRO A 586 27.67 -17.96 -7.98
C PRO A 586 28.45 -19.00 -8.81
N PRO A 587 29.71 -19.34 -8.46
CA PRO A 587 30.53 -20.30 -9.21
C PRO A 587 29.87 -21.68 -9.39
N GLU A 588 29.01 -22.08 -8.47
CA GLU A 588 28.25 -23.33 -8.52
C GLU A 588 27.27 -23.37 -9.70
N LEU A 589 26.80 -22.21 -10.18
CA LEU A 589 25.93 -22.10 -11.35
C LEU A 589 26.71 -22.08 -12.68
N LEU A 590 28.03 -21.83 -12.65
CA LEU A 590 28.89 -21.85 -13.84
C LEU A 590 29.31 -23.27 -14.26
N VAL A 591 29.09 -24.27 -13.41
CA VAL A 591 29.32 -25.68 -13.76
C VAL A 591 28.24 -26.11 -14.78
N PRO A 592 28.61 -26.59 -15.99
CA PRO A 592 27.64 -26.94 -17.02
C PRO A 592 26.60 -27.97 -16.54
N GLY A 593 25.32 -27.64 -16.70
CA GLY A 593 24.20 -28.49 -16.27
C GLY A 593 23.94 -28.50 -14.75
N ALA A 594 24.72 -27.78 -13.95
CA ALA A 594 24.46 -27.65 -12.51
C ALA A 594 23.25 -26.76 -12.21
N SER A 595 22.70 -26.94 -11.02
CA SER A 595 21.63 -26.10 -10.49
C SER A 595 21.83 -25.80 -9.02
N LEU A 596 21.52 -24.57 -8.60
CA LEU A 596 21.60 -24.13 -7.22
C LEU A 596 20.21 -23.96 -6.62
N MET A 597 20.04 -24.35 -5.35
CA MET A 597 18.78 -24.18 -4.63
C MET A 597 18.80 -22.82 -3.91
N LEU A 598 17.99 -21.88 -4.40
CA LEU A 598 17.95 -20.49 -3.91
C LEU A 598 16.56 -20.13 -3.36
N GLU A 599 16.47 -18.99 -2.71
CA GLU A 599 15.20 -18.32 -2.41
C GLU A 599 14.89 -17.33 -3.52
N VAL A 600 13.69 -17.40 -4.12
CA VAL A 600 13.30 -16.55 -5.26
C VAL A 600 12.10 -15.68 -4.88
N GLN A 601 12.13 -14.42 -5.30
CA GLN A 601 11.01 -13.50 -5.14
C GLN A 601 10.60 -12.91 -6.50
N VAL A 602 9.36 -13.18 -6.92
CA VAL A 602 8.81 -12.77 -8.23
C VAL A 602 7.91 -11.53 -8.15
N ARG A 603 7.75 -10.96 -6.94
CA ARG A 603 6.98 -9.75 -6.62
C ARG A 603 7.33 -9.25 -5.22
N HIS A 604 7.31 -7.93 -5.00
CA HIS A 604 7.49 -7.37 -3.66
C HIS A 604 6.38 -7.81 -2.69
N GLY A 605 6.77 -8.14 -1.47
CA GLY A 605 5.91 -8.60 -0.38
C GLY A 605 6.67 -9.50 0.60
N PRO A 606 6.03 -9.98 1.69
CA PRO A 606 6.68 -10.82 2.69
C PRO A 606 6.94 -12.26 2.22
N ASN A 607 6.26 -12.71 1.17
CA ASN A 607 6.33 -14.08 0.66
C ASN A 607 7.45 -14.24 -0.37
N SER A 608 8.09 -15.41 -0.34
CA SER A 608 9.21 -15.78 -1.22
C SER A 608 9.31 -17.31 -1.30
N HIS A 609 9.93 -17.80 -2.37
CA HIS A 609 9.98 -19.20 -2.76
C HIS A 609 11.33 -19.82 -2.39
N ARG A 610 11.44 -20.30 -1.15
CA ARG A 610 12.64 -21.00 -0.63
C ARG A 610 12.80 -22.38 -1.25
N GLY A 611 14.00 -22.70 -1.74
CA GLY A 611 14.26 -23.99 -2.39
C GLY A 611 13.75 -24.03 -3.83
N SER A 612 13.82 -22.89 -4.53
CA SER A 612 13.65 -22.85 -5.98
C SER A 612 14.94 -23.33 -6.65
N ARG A 613 14.82 -24.21 -7.65
CA ARG A 613 15.97 -24.67 -8.44
C ARG A 613 16.30 -23.61 -9.48
N VAL A 614 17.54 -23.15 -9.55
CA VAL A 614 18.01 -22.17 -10.53
C VAL A 614 19.14 -22.80 -11.35
N ARG A 615 19.11 -22.66 -12.67
CA ARG A 615 20.20 -23.07 -13.57
C ARG A 615 20.48 -21.99 -14.61
N ILE A 616 21.75 -21.89 -15.03
CA ILE A 616 22.11 -21.08 -16.20
C ILE A 616 21.68 -21.82 -17.47
N LEU A 617 21.11 -21.08 -18.42
CA LEU A 617 20.92 -21.51 -19.79
C LEU A 617 22.10 -20.99 -20.61
N ASP A 618 22.81 -21.90 -21.27
CA ASP A 618 23.79 -21.56 -22.30
C ASP A 618 23.04 -21.30 -23.61
N ASP A 619 23.14 -20.08 -24.13
CA ASP A 619 22.46 -19.67 -25.37
C ASP A 619 23.31 -19.94 -26.62
N GLY A 620 24.55 -20.40 -26.44
CA GLY A 620 25.49 -20.72 -27.52
C GLY A 620 26.01 -19.52 -28.30
N ARG A 621 25.83 -18.27 -27.81
CA ARG A 621 26.17 -17.04 -28.57
C ARG A 621 27.51 -16.41 -28.20
N GLY A 622 28.21 -16.92 -27.18
CA GLY A 622 29.61 -16.58 -26.89
C GLY A 622 29.88 -15.19 -26.30
N GLU A 623 28.90 -14.27 -26.26
CA GLU A 623 29.09 -12.89 -25.77
C GLU A 623 28.19 -12.47 -24.58
N GLY A 624 27.35 -13.40 -24.07
CA GLY A 624 26.44 -13.15 -22.94
C GLY A 624 25.20 -12.31 -23.30
N PRO A 625 24.20 -12.17 -22.40
CA PRO A 625 24.18 -12.58 -21.00
C PRO A 625 23.44 -13.91 -20.75
N SER A 626 23.87 -14.64 -19.71
CA SER A 626 23.24 -15.88 -19.24
C SER A 626 21.77 -15.68 -18.83
N SER A 627 20.84 -16.16 -19.67
CA SER A 627 19.47 -16.41 -19.23
C SER A 627 19.46 -17.49 -18.16
N LEU A 628 18.50 -17.42 -17.23
CA LEU A 628 18.30 -18.43 -16.20
C LEU A 628 17.00 -19.17 -16.46
N GLU A 629 16.98 -20.46 -16.11
CA GLU A 629 15.73 -21.14 -15.81
C GLU A 629 15.58 -21.27 -14.29
N ILE A 630 14.38 -20.97 -13.80
CA ILE A 630 14.00 -21.08 -12.39
C ILE A 630 12.78 -21.99 -12.27
N THR A 631 12.87 -23.05 -11.47
CA THR A 631 11.73 -23.88 -11.04
C THR A 631 11.37 -23.55 -9.59
N LEU A 632 10.18 -23.01 -9.37
CA LEU A 632 9.65 -22.76 -8.02
C LEU A 632 9.22 -24.07 -7.32
N PRO A 633 9.30 -24.15 -5.98
CA PRO A 633 8.78 -25.29 -5.21
C PRO A 633 7.23 -25.34 -5.21
N ARG A 634 6.57 -24.21 -5.46
CA ARG A 634 5.11 -24.03 -5.48
C ARG A 634 4.71 -23.11 -6.61
N GLU A 635 3.47 -23.20 -7.05
CA GLU A 635 2.92 -22.34 -8.12
C GLU A 635 2.71 -20.92 -7.62
N ASP A 636 2.94 -19.94 -8.49
CA ASP A 636 2.68 -18.52 -8.29
C ASP A 636 2.32 -17.90 -9.65
N SER A 637 1.65 -16.75 -9.65
CA SER A 637 1.36 -16.04 -10.89
C SER A 637 2.61 -15.29 -11.35
N LEU A 638 3.17 -15.70 -12.49
CA LEU A 638 4.30 -15.03 -13.12
C LEU A 638 3.77 -14.02 -14.13
N ALA A 639 4.33 -12.81 -14.12
CA ALA A 639 3.95 -11.74 -15.04
C ALA A 639 5.20 -11.30 -15.81
N PRO A 640 5.25 -11.49 -17.14
CA PRO A 640 6.37 -11.00 -17.96
C PRO A 640 6.58 -9.50 -17.75
N GLY A 641 7.84 -9.06 -17.71
CA GLY A 641 8.22 -7.68 -17.34
C GLY A 641 8.31 -7.39 -15.83
N GLN A 642 7.82 -8.28 -14.94
CA GLN A 642 8.25 -8.28 -13.54
C GLN A 642 9.63 -8.93 -13.41
N TYR A 643 10.19 -8.86 -12.19
CA TYR A 643 11.55 -9.32 -11.92
C TYR A 643 11.54 -10.55 -11.02
N ALA A 644 12.49 -11.45 -11.25
CA ALA A 644 12.82 -12.53 -10.33
C ALA A 644 14.11 -12.18 -9.61
N ALA A 645 13.99 -11.81 -8.33
CA ALA A 645 15.13 -11.53 -7.46
C ALA A 645 15.58 -12.80 -6.73
N LEU A 646 16.89 -13.06 -6.75
CA LEU A 646 17.52 -14.24 -6.17
C LEU A 646 18.12 -13.92 -4.81
N TYR A 647 17.97 -14.85 -3.87
CA TYR A 647 18.47 -14.71 -2.50
C TYR A 647 19.11 -16.00 -1.99
N GLN A 648 20.12 -15.84 -1.14
CA GLN A 648 20.80 -16.92 -0.42
C GLN A 648 20.76 -16.64 1.08
N ASN A 649 20.61 -17.68 1.90
CA ASN A 649 20.69 -17.55 3.36
C ASN A 649 22.15 -17.69 3.81
N VAL A 650 22.66 -16.72 4.57
CA VAL A 650 24.06 -16.66 4.99
C VAL A 650 24.13 -16.65 6.52
N GLY A 651 23.72 -17.78 7.11
CA GLY A 651 23.76 -18.01 8.55
C GLY A 651 22.95 -16.99 9.35
N GLU A 652 23.55 -16.50 10.44
CA GLU A 652 22.94 -15.57 11.40
C GLU A 652 22.75 -14.15 10.83
N GLU A 653 23.49 -13.78 9.79
CA GLU A 653 23.37 -12.45 9.16
C GLU A 653 22.06 -12.28 8.35
N GLY A 654 21.42 -13.39 8.01
CA GLY A 654 20.14 -13.45 7.30
C GLY A 654 20.31 -13.67 5.79
N SER A 655 19.38 -13.09 5.01
CA SER A 655 19.27 -13.34 3.57
C SER A 655 19.99 -12.27 2.74
N GLU A 656 20.96 -12.67 1.93
CA GLU A 656 21.64 -11.86 0.91
C GLU A 656 20.81 -11.88 -0.38
N CYS A 657 20.71 -10.74 -1.06
CA CYS A 657 20.24 -10.64 -2.44
C CYS A 657 21.44 -10.79 -3.38
N LEU A 658 21.36 -11.73 -4.32
CA LEU A 658 22.41 -11.99 -5.30
C LEU A 658 22.25 -11.15 -6.57
N GLY A 659 21.02 -10.72 -6.87
CA GLY A 659 20.68 -9.99 -8.09
C GLY A 659 19.25 -10.24 -8.58
N ALA A 660 18.90 -9.70 -9.75
CA ALA A 660 17.63 -9.94 -10.42
C ALA A 660 17.69 -9.79 -11.95
N GLY A 661 16.82 -10.56 -12.62
CA GLY A 661 16.52 -10.46 -14.05
C GLY A 661 15.03 -10.34 -14.31
N VAL A 662 14.65 -10.12 -15.56
CA VAL A 662 13.26 -9.93 -16.01
C VAL A 662 12.62 -11.28 -16.33
N ILE A 663 11.39 -11.51 -15.87
CA ILE A 663 10.60 -12.69 -16.21
C ILE A 663 10.24 -12.63 -17.70
N SER A 664 10.66 -13.64 -18.46
CA SER A 664 10.55 -13.68 -19.92
C SER A 664 9.13 -13.97 -20.40
N GLU A 665 8.76 -13.42 -21.55
CA GLU A 665 7.52 -13.78 -22.27
C GLU A 665 7.54 -15.22 -22.77
N GLU A 666 8.72 -15.76 -23.12
CA GLU A 666 8.88 -17.15 -23.59
C GLU A 666 8.38 -18.19 -22.58
N THR A 667 8.26 -17.80 -21.30
CA THR A 667 7.63 -18.61 -20.25
C THR A 667 6.17 -18.97 -20.57
N TRP A 668 5.44 -18.06 -21.23
CA TRP A 668 4.01 -18.20 -21.52
C TRP A 668 3.81 -18.59 -22.99
N ARG A 669 3.31 -19.80 -23.26
CA ARG A 669 2.71 -20.12 -24.56
C ARG A 669 1.20 -19.94 -24.45
N ILE A 670 0.66 -18.91 -25.11
CA ILE A 670 -0.79 -18.76 -25.31
C ILE A 670 -1.31 -20.10 -25.85
N PRO A 671 -2.26 -20.79 -25.18
CA PRO A 671 -2.77 -22.05 -25.69
C PRO A 671 -3.34 -21.80 -27.08
N GLN A 672 -2.94 -22.63 -28.04
CA GLN A 672 -3.53 -22.58 -29.37
C GLN A 672 -5.03 -22.82 -29.21
N ALA A 673 -5.82 -21.79 -29.53
CA ALA A 673 -7.26 -21.91 -29.50
C ALA A 673 -7.67 -23.10 -30.39
N PRO A 674 -8.60 -23.95 -29.95
CA PRO A 674 -9.11 -25.00 -30.83
C PRO A 674 -9.63 -24.35 -32.12
N ALA A 675 -9.45 -25.03 -33.25
CA ALA A 675 -9.53 -24.43 -34.60
C ALA A 675 -10.95 -24.03 -35.08
N ARG A 676 -11.81 -23.50 -34.19
CA ARG A 676 -13.22 -23.18 -34.41
C ARG A 676 -13.52 -21.69 -34.54
N LEU A 677 -12.54 -20.80 -34.36
CA LEU A 677 -12.63 -19.40 -34.80
C LEU A 677 -12.38 -19.25 -36.32
N THR A 678 -12.98 -20.14 -37.12
CA THR A 678 -13.20 -19.88 -38.54
C THR A 678 -14.26 -18.80 -38.67
N VAL A 679 -13.77 -17.59 -38.95
CA VAL A 679 -14.51 -16.37 -39.30
C VAL A 679 -15.79 -16.68 -40.10
N ASN A 680 -16.94 -16.64 -39.43
CA ASN A 680 -18.24 -16.60 -40.10
C ASN A 680 -18.66 -15.13 -40.24
N ARG A 681 -18.00 -14.41 -41.14
CA ARG A 681 -18.47 -13.10 -41.62
C ARG A 681 -19.72 -13.33 -42.47
N ARG A 682 -20.87 -12.90 -41.96
CA ARG A 682 -22.06 -12.55 -42.72
C ARG A 682 -22.56 -11.20 -42.23
#